data_AF-L0AY18-F1
#
_entry.id   AF-L0AY18-F1
#
_cell.length_a   1.000
_cell.length_b   1.000
_cell.length_c   1.000
_cell.angle_alpha   90.00
_cell.angle_beta   90.00
_cell.angle_gamma   90.00
#
_symmetry.space_group_name_H-M   'P 1'
#
loop_
_entity.id
_entity.type
_entity.pdbx_description
1 polymer ?
#
loop_
_entity_poly.entity_id
_entity_poly.type
_entity_poly.pdbx_seq_one_letter_code
_entity_poly.pdbx_strand_id
1 'polypeptide(L)'
;MVLKVVFLHGLMQNAEAFRTQTAKFGELFSKYLNITYLDAPHLLTEHPAFIVQVNENKTDEEIRVMEDEFRERHYKRHGRSDDYGRTWYYIETRGKYSQRLKNVEVIGLDESLNMVIEECKKANADGIMGFSQGAIIASVVAKQTLLNQNYGWKPRFCVLFSGPMPNCLPVKNLLNTGSPIAVPSLHILGTNDKIVPNNRSIPLAGCYSDPIIHYHDGTHTVPDNDLGVLETFLGKIIAQIPGSGAGRKRSHLLRSKAGLGESYESANVLLKTVYKLTEESYRKYGVTQGVLPDHLLNPNSFLLDESSIYTDFNNCNIYNIGSIVQLDTNDVFNTLPEGLCGDATKDIVLLPEGQPLGIVNRKQSVELISQLKQYSSSGTNTIKSRGVLLDGKRGSGKSYILNHVSLWARNNGWMVIIEPSPSKYAKEVGTIKRSNAGVYIQLEFAKAFLERLILSNKTYLSEIPVIQSLYGRVSLDGNYVNYSKRSFDPVIENIIKEELEILKEESQPDEIECAKETLKLWDCYRRQFKIPILKERLENPKTLLDIAEFGVNNETFANQAVYEIFDQLKHQTKFPLLIVVDEFNECFPVSEYLSIKYEGTKFGGWIPSYHLSMPRLFYKFDGDQFKNGYKLLATSWTRNPRRNYKPEYLGIMPNELRTVRNFTPKEYANYIHHLQNTQVIFNFPNDKTNYYYMLTGGNGFESRRLLSKLY
;
A
#
# COMPACT_ATOMS: atom_id res chain seq x y z
N MET A 1 -4.89 38.09 2.08
CA MET A 1 -6.04 37.96 2.99
C MET A 1 -5.64 36.98 4.08
N VAL A 2 -5.83 37.32 5.35
CA VAL A 2 -5.48 36.46 6.50
C VAL A 2 -6.74 35.75 6.97
N LEU A 3 -6.74 34.42 7.03
CA LEU A 3 -7.87 33.61 7.49
C LEU A 3 -7.98 33.68 9.01
N LYS A 4 -9.19 33.86 9.53
CA LYS A 4 -9.42 33.84 10.98
C LYS A 4 -9.71 32.43 11.44
N VAL A 5 -9.04 31.96 12.49
CA VAL A 5 -9.23 30.59 13.01
C VAL A 5 -9.33 30.58 14.52
N VAL A 6 -10.16 29.68 15.04
CA VAL A 6 -10.18 29.35 16.47
C VAL A 6 -9.36 28.08 16.69
N PHE A 7 -8.41 28.10 17.62
CA PHE A 7 -7.51 26.98 17.91
C PHE A 7 -7.79 26.39 19.30
N LEU A 8 -8.24 25.13 19.30
CA LEU A 8 -8.62 24.37 20.48
C LEU A 8 -7.43 23.55 21.03
N HIS A 9 -7.12 23.73 22.32
CA HIS A 9 -6.03 23.04 23.00
C HIS A 9 -6.36 21.58 23.38
N GLY A 10 -5.34 20.81 23.81
CA GLY A 10 -5.48 19.43 24.27
C GLY A 10 -5.92 19.30 25.73
N LEU A 11 -6.04 18.07 26.21
CA LEU A 11 -6.41 17.76 27.61
C LEU A 11 -5.37 18.32 28.60
N MET A 12 -5.82 18.78 29.78
CA MET A 12 -5.02 19.38 30.86
C MET A 12 -4.35 20.72 30.49
N GLN A 13 -4.60 21.27 29.31
CA GLN A 13 -4.04 22.55 28.88
C GLN A 13 -5.02 23.70 29.14
N ASN A 14 -4.54 24.93 28.96
CA ASN A 14 -5.36 26.14 28.88
C ASN A 14 -4.86 26.98 27.68
N ALA A 15 -5.63 27.99 27.28
CA ALA A 15 -5.37 28.81 26.10
C ALA A 15 -4.04 29.55 26.17
N GLU A 16 -3.66 30.08 27.33
CA GLU A 16 -2.42 30.84 27.53
C GLU A 16 -1.18 29.95 27.41
N ALA A 17 -1.15 28.83 28.12
CA ALA A 17 -0.07 27.85 28.04
C ALA A 17 0.07 27.27 26.63
N PHE A 18 -1.06 26.96 25.98
CA PHE A 18 -1.06 26.42 24.63
C PHE A 18 -0.62 27.46 23.58
N ARG A 19 -1.00 28.74 23.74
CA ARG A 19 -0.49 29.85 22.92
C ARG A 19 1.02 29.99 23.06
N THR A 20 1.54 29.88 24.28
CA THR A 20 2.99 29.95 24.54
C THR A 20 3.72 28.77 23.89
N GLN A 21 3.18 27.54 24.03
CA GLN A 21 3.74 26.34 23.42
C GLN A 21 3.77 26.40 21.89
N THR A 22 2.78 27.06 21.28
CA THR A 22 2.62 27.16 19.82
C THR A 22 3.03 28.52 19.25
N ALA A 23 3.78 29.33 20.01
CA ALA A 23 4.17 30.68 19.61
C ALA A 23 4.92 30.72 18.27
N LYS A 24 5.91 29.84 18.10
CA LYS A 24 6.67 29.71 16.84
C LYS A 24 5.78 29.37 15.65
N PHE A 25 4.82 28.46 15.84
CA PHE A 25 3.84 28.11 14.82
C PHE A 25 2.99 29.34 14.43
N GLY A 26 2.52 30.09 15.42
CA GLY A 26 1.78 31.33 15.21
C GLY A 26 2.59 32.39 14.45
N GLU A 27 3.88 32.54 14.77
CA GLU A 27 4.78 33.46 14.05
C GLU A 27 4.97 33.06 12.58
N LEU A 28 5.29 31.80 12.32
CA LEU A 28 5.50 31.25 10.98
C LEU A 28 4.28 31.45 10.08
N PHE A 29 3.07 31.24 10.62
CA PHE A 29 1.82 31.29 9.88
C PHE A 29 1.05 32.60 10.02
N SER A 30 1.61 33.62 10.67
CA SER A 30 0.99 34.94 10.86
C SER A 30 0.56 35.63 9.56
N LYS A 31 1.21 35.29 8.44
CA LYS A 31 0.87 35.77 7.08
C LYS A 31 -0.43 35.15 6.54
N TYR A 32 -0.80 33.96 7.00
CA TYR A 32 -1.95 33.19 6.51
C TYR A 32 -3.08 33.10 7.54
N LEU A 33 -2.75 33.08 8.83
CA LEU A 33 -3.68 32.82 9.93
C LEU A 33 -3.68 33.94 10.96
N ASN A 34 -4.87 34.32 11.40
CA ASN A 34 -5.11 35.07 12.62
C ASN A 34 -5.75 34.11 13.63
N ILE A 35 -4.99 33.73 14.65
CA ILE A 35 -5.32 32.64 15.57
C ILE A 35 -5.91 33.19 16.87
N THR A 36 -7.14 32.79 17.17
CA THR A 36 -7.78 32.97 18.47
C THR A 36 -7.69 31.66 19.26
N TYR A 37 -6.98 31.68 20.38
CA TYR A 37 -6.90 30.53 21.29
C TYR A 37 -8.11 30.54 22.24
N LEU A 38 -8.73 29.38 22.43
CA LEU A 38 -9.93 29.26 23.26
C LEU A 38 -9.70 28.29 24.41
N ASP A 39 -10.08 28.71 25.62
CA ASP A 39 -10.08 27.87 26.82
C ASP A 39 -11.25 26.90 26.80
N ALA A 40 -10.98 25.64 27.14
CA ALA A 40 -12.05 24.68 27.36
C ALA A 40 -12.83 25.04 28.64
N PRO A 41 -14.18 24.91 28.65
CA PRO A 41 -15.01 25.41 29.74
C PRO A 41 -14.91 24.60 31.04
N HIS A 42 -14.35 23.40 30.98
CA HIS A 42 -14.44 22.41 32.04
C HIS A 42 -13.11 22.23 32.77
N LEU A 43 -13.15 22.19 34.10
CA LEU A 43 -12.00 21.98 34.97
C LEU A 43 -11.87 20.51 35.37
N LEU A 44 -10.68 19.93 35.27
CA LEU A 44 -10.38 18.60 35.81
C LEU A 44 -10.05 18.70 37.30
N THR A 45 -10.90 18.11 38.14
CA THR A 45 -10.68 17.98 39.59
C THR A 45 -10.11 16.62 39.96
N GLU A 46 -9.99 15.70 39.00
CA GLU A 46 -9.27 14.45 39.13
C GLU A 46 -8.22 14.29 38.05
N HIS A 47 -7.07 13.74 38.42
CA HIS A 47 -5.98 13.52 37.49
C HIS A 47 -6.39 12.48 36.42
N PRO A 48 -6.25 12.76 35.13
CA PRO A 48 -6.56 11.80 34.07
C PRO A 48 -5.54 10.65 34.03
N ALA A 49 -6.01 9.42 33.86
CA ALA A 49 -5.14 8.24 33.88
C ALA A 49 -4.56 7.95 32.48
N PHE A 50 -3.26 8.22 32.29
CA PHE A 50 -2.57 7.98 31.01
C PHE A 50 -2.00 6.56 30.92
N ILE A 51 -2.87 5.58 30.68
CA ILE A 51 -2.47 4.18 30.52
C ILE A 51 -2.21 3.90 29.04
N VAL A 52 -0.94 3.74 28.66
CA VAL A 52 -0.49 3.59 27.26
C VAL A 52 -0.77 2.19 26.71
N GLN A 53 -0.61 1.15 27.53
CA GLN A 53 -0.83 -0.26 27.14
C GLN A 53 -2.02 -0.85 27.89
N VAL A 54 -3.16 -0.95 27.20
CA VAL A 54 -4.35 -1.66 27.68
C VAL A 54 -4.73 -2.67 26.62
N ASN A 55 -4.87 -3.94 26.99
CA ASN A 55 -5.35 -5.00 26.09
C ASN A 55 -6.78 -4.64 25.62
N GLU A 56 -7.03 -4.70 24.31
CA GLU A 56 -8.31 -4.30 23.70
C GLU A 56 -9.53 -5.10 24.22
N ASN A 57 -9.27 -6.27 24.81
CA ASN A 57 -10.26 -7.19 25.36
C ASN A 57 -10.74 -6.85 26.79
N LYS A 58 -10.18 -5.82 27.45
CA LYS A 58 -10.63 -5.43 28.80
C LYS A 58 -11.99 -4.75 28.77
N THR A 59 -12.81 -5.08 29.76
CA THR A 59 -14.10 -4.46 30.03
C THR A 59 -13.93 -3.05 30.59
N ASP A 60 -14.98 -2.22 30.48
CA ASP A 60 -14.96 -0.85 31.03
C ASP A 60 -14.73 -0.86 32.55
N GLU A 61 -15.20 -1.89 33.27
CA GLU A 61 -15.01 -2.02 34.72
C GLU A 61 -13.56 -2.31 35.10
N GLU A 62 -12.90 -3.23 34.37
CA GLU A 62 -11.46 -3.48 34.57
C GLU A 62 -10.62 -2.23 34.25
N ILE A 63 -11.04 -1.42 33.28
CA ILE A 63 -10.38 -0.15 32.97
C ILE A 63 -10.54 0.83 34.12
N ARG A 64 -11.74 0.97 34.72
CA ARG A 64 -11.96 1.86 35.88
C ARG A 64 -11.03 1.53 37.04
N VAL A 65 -10.94 0.25 37.41
CA VAL A 65 -10.03 -0.21 38.48
C VAL A 65 -8.59 0.18 38.17
N MET A 66 -8.12 -0.04 36.94
CA MET A 66 -6.76 0.34 36.54
C MET A 66 -6.53 1.87 36.56
N GLU A 67 -7.52 2.65 36.14
CA GLU A 67 -7.42 4.12 36.17
C GLU A 67 -7.41 4.65 37.60
N ASP A 68 -8.20 4.07 38.50
CA ASP A 68 -8.23 4.43 39.92
C ASP A 68 -6.91 4.09 40.62
N GLU A 69 -6.36 2.89 40.38
CA GLU A 69 -5.02 2.52 40.88
C GLU A 69 -3.91 3.44 40.33
N PHE A 70 -4.06 3.94 39.11
CA PHE A 70 -3.13 4.91 38.53
C PHE A 70 -3.23 6.27 39.23
N ARG A 71 -4.45 6.78 39.46
CA ARG A 71 -4.71 8.03 40.18
C ARG A 71 -4.20 7.97 41.61
N GLU A 72 -4.48 6.89 42.33
CA GLU A 72 -4.01 6.70 43.71
C GLU A 72 -2.48 6.73 43.81
N ARG A 73 -1.77 6.09 42.87
CA ARG A 73 -0.30 6.18 42.81
C ARG A 73 0.19 7.58 42.49
N HIS A 74 -0.52 8.33 41.65
CA HIS A 74 -0.18 9.72 41.36
C HIS A 74 -0.35 10.60 42.61
N TYR A 75 -1.50 10.51 43.29
CA TYR A 75 -1.82 11.30 44.49
C TYR A 75 -0.85 11.01 45.64
N LYS A 76 -0.44 9.75 45.83
CA LYS A 76 0.60 9.40 46.82
C LYS A 76 1.96 10.05 46.55
N ARG A 77 2.29 10.34 45.29
CA ARG A 77 3.60 10.89 44.91
C ARG A 77 3.63 12.41 44.84
N HIS A 78 2.55 13.03 44.36
CA HIS A 78 2.53 14.47 44.05
C HIS A 78 1.51 15.26 44.89
N GLY A 79 0.74 14.58 45.74
CA GLY A 79 -0.40 15.16 46.43
C GLY A 79 -1.63 15.27 45.52
N ARG A 80 -2.79 15.54 46.14
CA ARG A 80 -4.03 15.83 45.42
C ARG A 80 -4.12 17.34 45.17
N SER A 81 -4.46 17.71 43.95
CA SER A 81 -4.77 19.08 43.52
C SER A 81 -6.27 19.15 43.21
N ASP A 82 -6.85 20.34 43.32
CA ASP A 82 -8.22 20.62 42.88
C ASP A 82 -8.27 21.15 41.43
N ASP A 83 -7.10 21.40 40.84
CA ASP A 83 -6.93 21.84 39.45
C ASP A 83 -5.84 21.00 38.77
N TYR A 84 -6.26 20.19 37.79
CA TYR A 84 -5.39 19.40 36.91
C TYR A 84 -5.42 19.92 35.46
N GLY A 85 -5.88 21.15 35.23
CA GLY A 85 -6.06 21.76 33.92
C GLY A 85 -7.46 21.55 33.35
N ARG A 86 -7.65 21.91 32.07
CA ARG A 86 -8.98 21.94 31.44
C ARG A 86 -9.23 20.76 30.51
N THR A 87 -10.51 20.45 30.30
CA THR A 87 -10.98 19.41 29.36
C THR A 87 -12.14 19.96 28.52
N TRP A 88 -12.42 19.34 27.37
CA TRP A 88 -13.57 19.73 26.56
C TRP A 88 -14.87 19.01 26.91
N TYR A 89 -14.80 17.90 27.63
CA TYR A 89 -15.96 17.19 28.16
C TYR A 89 -15.47 16.24 29.25
N TYR A 90 -16.40 15.82 30.10
CA TYR A 90 -16.15 14.80 31.10
C TYR A 90 -16.65 13.43 30.64
N ILE A 91 -16.13 12.40 31.29
CA ILE A 91 -16.60 11.03 31.17
C ILE A 91 -17.15 10.59 32.52
N GLU A 92 -18.42 10.14 32.53
CA GLU A 92 -19.20 9.66 33.68
C GLU A 92 -19.50 10.66 34.80
N THR A 93 -18.50 11.39 35.27
CA THR A 93 -18.64 12.33 36.40
C THR A 93 -17.92 13.63 36.09
N ARG A 94 -18.53 14.75 36.50
CA ARG A 94 -17.89 16.08 36.38
C ARG A 94 -16.55 16.07 37.10
N GLY A 95 -15.53 16.64 36.45
CA GLY A 95 -14.16 16.65 36.94
C GLY A 95 -13.29 15.48 36.48
N LYS A 96 -13.86 14.42 35.87
CA LYS A 96 -13.13 13.25 35.38
C LYS A 96 -13.08 13.16 33.86
N TYR A 97 -12.00 12.57 33.35
CA TYR A 97 -11.88 12.20 31.94
C TYR A 97 -11.15 10.88 31.78
N SER A 98 -11.62 10.06 30.83
CA SER A 98 -10.96 8.82 30.38
C SER A 98 -10.81 8.81 28.87
N GLN A 99 -9.66 8.34 28.41
CA GLN A 99 -9.40 8.08 26.98
C GLN A 99 -9.78 6.67 26.53
N ARG A 100 -10.13 5.77 27.46
CA ARG A 100 -10.20 4.32 27.22
C ARG A 100 -11.60 3.76 27.34
N LEU A 101 -12.42 4.32 28.22
CA LEU A 101 -13.79 3.86 28.44
C LEU A 101 -14.66 3.99 27.18
N LYS A 102 -15.49 2.97 26.93
CA LYS A 102 -16.33 2.84 25.73
C LYS A 102 -17.79 3.17 26.03
N ASN A 103 -18.43 2.45 26.97
CA ASN A 103 -19.86 2.58 27.27
C ASN A 103 -20.09 3.51 28.45
N VAL A 104 -19.99 4.81 28.20
CA VAL A 104 -20.00 5.83 29.26
C VAL A 104 -20.82 7.04 28.88
N GLU A 105 -21.33 7.73 29.89
CA GLU A 105 -21.96 9.03 29.74
C GLU A 105 -20.89 10.10 29.44
N VAL A 106 -21.25 11.04 28.57
CA VAL A 106 -20.41 12.17 28.18
C VAL A 106 -21.08 13.44 28.66
N ILE A 107 -20.45 14.15 29.59
CA ILE A 107 -21.05 15.32 30.26
C ILE A 107 -20.35 16.59 29.77
N GLY A 108 -21.12 17.64 29.48
CA GLY A 108 -20.61 18.96 29.13
C GLY A 108 -20.16 19.13 27.67
N LEU A 109 -20.38 18.13 26.80
CA LEU A 109 -20.04 18.22 25.37
C LEU A 109 -20.85 19.33 24.66
N ASP A 110 -22.14 19.44 24.94
CA ASP A 110 -23.00 20.47 24.32
C ASP A 110 -22.62 21.88 24.77
N GLU A 111 -22.22 22.05 26.03
CA GLU A 111 -21.73 23.33 26.57
C GLU A 111 -20.46 23.76 25.81
N SER A 112 -19.51 22.84 25.60
CA SER A 112 -18.31 23.08 24.79
C SER A 112 -18.61 23.35 23.32
N LEU A 113 -19.52 22.58 22.71
CA LEU A 113 -19.93 22.77 21.31
C LEU A 113 -20.51 24.17 21.10
N ASN A 114 -21.45 24.58 21.96
CA ASN A 114 -22.11 25.88 21.86
C ASN A 114 -21.11 27.02 22.08
N MET A 115 -20.25 26.92 23.11
CA MET A 115 -19.20 27.90 23.37
C MET A 115 -18.26 28.08 22.16
N VAL A 116 -17.77 26.98 21.58
CA VAL A 116 -16.87 27.04 20.42
C VAL A 116 -17.56 27.68 19.21
N ILE A 117 -18.82 27.33 18.93
CA ILE A 117 -19.58 27.90 17.80
C ILE A 117 -19.83 29.40 18.03
N GLU A 118 -20.18 29.82 19.25
CA GLU A 118 -20.36 31.23 19.59
C GLU A 118 -19.06 32.03 19.43
N GLU A 119 -17.93 31.51 19.90
CA GLU A 119 -16.64 32.17 19.74
C GLU A 119 -16.20 32.20 18.27
N CYS A 120 -16.45 31.15 17.48
CA CYS A 120 -16.24 31.17 16.04
C CYS A 120 -17.07 32.25 15.34
N LYS A 121 -18.32 32.46 15.76
CA LYS A 121 -19.17 33.56 15.24
C LYS A 121 -18.63 34.93 15.64
N LYS A 122 -18.30 35.13 16.92
CA LYS A 122 -17.75 36.41 17.44
C LYS A 122 -16.44 36.77 16.75
N ALA A 123 -15.56 35.79 16.56
CA ALA A 123 -14.30 35.98 15.84
C ALA A 123 -14.47 36.13 14.31
N ASN A 124 -15.67 35.83 13.78
CA ASN A 124 -15.93 35.66 12.36
C ASN A 124 -14.92 34.70 11.71
N ALA A 125 -14.76 33.52 12.33
CA ALA A 125 -13.76 32.53 11.97
C ALA A 125 -14.09 31.86 10.61
N ASP A 126 -13.08 31.74 9.76
CA ASP A 126 -13.12 31.01 8.50
C ASP A 126 -12.95 29.50 8.70
N GLY A 127 -12.18 29.08 9.71
CA GLY A 127 -11.88 27.68 9.98
C GLY A 127 -11.62 27.41 11.46
N ILE A 128 -11.47 26.13 11.78
CA ILE A 128 -11.20 25.68 13.15
C ILE A 128 -9.98 24.77 13.18
N MET A 129 -9.18 24.90 14.23
CA MET A 129 -7.98 24.12 14.45
C MET A 129 -8.07 23.41 15.80
N GLY A 130 -7.47 22.23 15.93
CA GLY A 130 -7.50 21.49 17.19
C GLY A 130 -6.29 20.62 17.39
N PHE A 131 -5.79 20.56 18.62
CA PHE A 131 -4.70 19.67 19.03
C PHE A 131 -5.21 18.61 20.02
N SER A 132 -4.84 17.35 19.81
CA SER A 132 -5.17 16.24 20.70
C SER A 132 -6.69 16.16 20.99
N GLN A 133 -7.15 16.37 22.22
CA GLN A 133 -8.58 16.42 22.54
C GLN A 133 -9.33 17.55 21.82
N GLY A 134 -8.69 18.71 21.59
CA GLY A 134 -9.28 19.81 20.83
C GLY A 134 -9.54 19.45 19.37
N ALA A 135 -8.78 18.52 18.78
CA ALA A 135 -9.05 18.02 17.44
C ALA A 135 -10.35 17.20 17.35
N ILE A 136 -10.70 16.50 18.43
CA ILE A 136 -11.98 15.79 18.54
C ILE A 136 -13.13 16.80 18.49
N ILE A 137 -13.03 17.87 19.30
CA ILE A 137 -14.07 18.91 19.34
C ILE A 137 -14.19 19.65 18.03
N ALA A 138 -13.08 20.02 17.40
CA ALA A 138 -13.10 20.63 16.08
C ALA A 138 -13.86 19.75 15.06
N SER A 139 -13.69 18.44 15.14
CA SER A 139 -14.41 17.47 14.28
C SER A 139 -15.91 17.37 14.65
N VAL A 140 -16.24 17.36 15.94
CA VAL A 140 -17.63 17.35 16.42
C VAL A 140 -18.37 18.62 15.97
N VAL A 141 -17.74 19.80 16.12
CA VAL A 141 -18.26 21.09 15.66
C VAL A 141 -18.50 21.07 14.15
N ALA A 142 -17.51 20.60 13.37
CA ALA A 142 -17.64 20.50 11.92
C ALA A 142 -18.81 19.58 11.50
N LYS A 143 -18.98 18.43 12.18
CA LYS A 143 -20.09 17.51 11.94
C LYS A 143 -21.44 18.14 12.29
N GLN A 144 -21.57 18.70 13.49
CA GLN A 144 -22.83 19.23 14.01
C GLN A 144 -23.33 20.45 13.22
N THR A 145 -22.42 21.35 12.84
CA THR A 145 -22.76 22.54 12.03
C THR A 145 -23.17 22.20 10.60
N LEU A 146 -22.73 21.06 10.06
CA LEU A 146 -23.21 20.55 8.77
C LEU A 146 -24.60 19.90 8.89
N LEU A 147 -24.87 19.18 9.99
CA LEU A 147 -26.15 18.50 10.21
C LEU A 147 -27.27 19.47 10.58
N ASN A 148 -26.96 20.54 11.31
CA ASN A 148 -27.95 21.50 11.80
C ASN A 148 -27.60 22.94 11.39
N GLN A 149 -28.31 23.45 10.40
CA GLN A 149 -28.10 24.81 9.88
C GLN A 149 -28.49 25.91 10.90
N ASN A 150 -29.24 25.59 11.95
CA ASN A 150 -29.63 26.56 12.99
C ASN A 150 -28.43 27.09 13.78
N TYR A 151 -27.29 26.38 13.74
CA TYR A 151 -26.06 26.89 14.31
C TYR A 151 -25.54 28.13 13.58
N GLY A 152 -26.00 28.48 12.37
CA GLY A 152 -25.73 29.78 11.73
C GLY A 152 -24.25 30.07 11.41
N TRP A 153 -23.36 29.11 11.63
CA TRP A 153 -21.95 29.14 11.28
C TRP A 153 -21.48 27.71 11.00
N LYS A 154 -20.55 27.55 10.05
CA LYS A 154 -19.88 26.28 9.76
C LYS A 154 -18.43 26.56 9.34
N PRO A 155 -17.47 25.71 9.71
CA PRO A 155 -16.09 25.90 9.30
C PRO A 155 -15.94 25.68 7.80
N ARG A 156 -15.12 26.52 7.13
CA ARG A 156 -14.73 26.30 5.74
C ARG A 156 -13.62 25.27 5.62
N PHE A 157 -12.85 25.07 6.68
CA PHE A 157 -11.80 24.06 6.76
C PHE A 157 -11.49 23.69 8.23
N CYS A 158 -10.83 22.54 8.41
CA CYS A 158 -10.29 22.08 9.69
C CYS A 158 -8.79 21.77 9.59
N VAL A 159 -8.01 22.11 10.61
CA VAL A 159 -6.61 21.64 10.76
C VAL A 159 -6.44 20.94 12.10
N LEU A 160 -6.08 19.67 12.08
CA LEU A 160 -6.15 18.77 13.23
C LEU A 160 -4.76 18.18 13.52
N PHE A 161 -4.24 18.40 14.72
CA PHE A 161 -2.91 17.95 15.15
C PHE A 161 -3.04 16.83 16.18
N SER A 162 -2.46 15.66 15.90
CA SER A 162 -2.43 14.48 16.80
C SER A 162 -3.80 14.14 17.44
N GLY A 163 -4.90 14.30 16.72
CA GLY A 163 -6.25 14.05 17.22
C GLY A 163 -6.65 12.56 17.17
N PRO A 164 -6.92 11.89 18.31
CA PRO A 164 -7.40 10.51 18.29
C PRO A 164 -8.89 10.40 17.99
N MET A 165 -9.32 9.28 17.43
CA MET A 165 -10.70 8.84 17.52
C MET A 165 -11.07 8.55 18.98
N PRO A 166 -12.10 9.18 19.56
CA PRO A 166 -12.54 8.91 20.92
C PRO A 166 -13.03 7.46 21.07
N ASN A 167 -12.75 6.83 22.23
CA ASN A 167 -13.25 5.49 22.52
C ASN A 167 -14.68 5.48 23.05
N CYS A 168 -15.12 6.56 23.71
CA CYS A 168 -16.49 6.66 24.20
C CYS A 168 -17.48 6.62 23.03
N LEU A 169 -18.36 5.63 23.05
CA LEU A 169 -19.28 5.35 21.96
C LEU A 169 -20.19 6.53 21.61
N PRO A 170 -20.70 7.37 22.54
CA PRO A 170 -21.53 8.51 22.18
C PRO A 170 -20.84 9.48 21.20
N VAL A 171 -19.60 9.89 21.49
CA VAL A 171 -18.85 10.82 20.63
C VAL A 171 -18.37 10.11 19.36
N LYS A 172 -17.92 8.86 19.49
CA LYS A 172 -17.46 8.05 18.35
C LYS A 172 -18.58 7.81 17.33
N ASN A 173 -19.80 7.52 17.80
CA ASN A 173 -20.95 7.31 16.94
C ASN A 173 -21.41 8.62 16.32
N LEU A 174 -21.40 9.73 17.06
CA LEU A 174 -21.71 11.07 16.50
C LEU A 174 -20.82 11.38 15.28
N LEU A 175 -19.53 11.06 15.36
CA LEU A 175 -18.59 11.29 14.25
C LEU A 175 -18.75 10.30 13.10
N ASN A 176 -18.94 9.00 13.40
CA ASN A 176 -18.96 7.92 12.40
C ASN A 176 -20.33 7.66 11.73
N THR A 177 -21.44 8.09 12.34
CA THR A 177 -22.77 7.82 11.79
C THR A 177 -23.18 8.86 10.74
N GLY A 178 -23.95 8.42 9.73
CA GLY A 178 -24.42 9.26 8.63
C GLY A 178 -23.33 9.60 7.61
N SER A 179 -23.54 10.69 6.85
CA SER A 179 -22.61 11.11 5.79
C SER A 179 -21.27 11.59 6.37
N PRO A 180 -20.14 11.35 5.69
CA PRO A 180 -18.84 11.88 6.08
C PRO A 180 -18.85 13.41 6.21
N ILE A 181 -17.92 13.95 7.02
CA ILE A 181 -17.77 15.39 7.23
C ILE A 181 -17.26 16.03 5.93
N ALA A 182 -18.15 16.71 5.20
CA ALA A 182 -17.87 17.38 3.94
C ALA A 182 -17.23 18.78 4.14
N VAL A 183 -16.24 18.86 5.05
CA VAL A 183 -15.41 20.05 5.29
C VAL A 183 -13.96 19.68 4.94
N PRO A 184 -13.26 20.45 4.10
CA PRO A 184 -11.84 20.24 3.83
C PRO A 184 -11.04 20.14 5.12
N SER A 185 -10.24 19.08 5.28
CA SER A 185 -9.45 18.87 6.51
C SER A 185 -8.00 18.47 6.24
N LEU A 186 -7.10 19.00 7.05
CA LEU A 186 -5.69 18.64 7.10
C LEU A 186 -5.38 18.04 8.48
N HIS A 187 -4.88 16.81 8.50
CA HIS A 187 -4.52 16.06 9.71
C HIS A 187 -3.00 15.93 9.76
N ILE A 188 -2.36 16.52 10.77
CA ILE A 188 -0.91 16.53 10.94
C ILE A 188 -0.56 15.61 12.12
N LEU A 189 0.21 14.56 11.84
CA LEU A 189 0.48 13.45 12.77
C LEU A 189 1.99 13.26 13.00
N GLY A 190 2.41 13.15 14.26
CA GLY A 190 3.80 12.85 14.60
C GLY A 190 4.13 11.38 14.39
N THR A 191 5.19 11.07 13.63
CA THR A 191 5.63 9.67 13.43
C THR A 191 6.15 9.04 14.73
N ASN A 192 6.66 9.85 15.65
CA ASN A 192 7.18 9.44 16.96
C ASN A 192 6.20 9.69 18.12
N ASP A 193 4.92 9.92 17.84
CA ASP A 193 3.89 10.14 18.85
C ASP A 193 3.59 8.85 19.64
N LYS A 194 4.07 8.78 20.88
CA LYS A 194 3.82 7.67 21.82
C LYS A 194 2.58 7.88 22.70
N ILE A 195 2.05 9.10 22.75
CA ILE A 195 0.88 9.44 23.58
C ILE A 195 -0.39 9.11 22.81
N VAL A 196 -0.44 9.54 21.56
CA VAL A 196 -1.47 9.21 20.60
C VAL A 196 -0.81 8.59 19.36
N PRO A 197 -0.57 7.27 19.38
CA PRO A 197 -0.04 6.58 18.22
C PRO A 197 -0.94 6.76 17.00
N ASN A 198 -0.36 6.83 15.80
CA ASN A 198 -1.06 7.17 14.56
C ASN A 198 -2.25 6.26 14.23
N ASN A 199 -2.25 5.00 14.69
CA ASN A 199 -3.41 4.10 14.54
C ASN A 199 -4.67 4.59 15.28
N ARG A 200 -4.53 5.44 16.31
CA ARG A 200 -5.63 6.09 17.01
C ARG A 200 -6.11 7.34 16.31
N SER A 201 -5.24 8.04 15.56
CA SER A 201 -5.58 9.29 14.88
C SER A 201 -6.16 9.08 13.48
N ILE A 202 -5.69 8.07 12.74
CA ILE A 202 -6.16 7.74 11.39
C ILE A 202 -7.69 7.53 11.32
N PRO A 203 -8.35 6.86 12.27
CA PRO A 203 -9.81 6.71 12.22
C PRO A 203 -10.57 8.04 12.31
N LEU A 204 -10.05 9.05 13.03
CA LEU A 204 -10.67 10.38 13.07
C LEU A 204 -10.60 11.07 11.71
N ALA A 205 -9.47 10.94 11.00
CA ALA A 205 -9.35 11.39 9.61
C ALA A 205 -10.36 10.70 8.70
N GLY A 206 -10.58 9.39 8.91
CA GLY A 206 -11.58 8.61 8.17
C GLY A 206 -13.04 9.08 8.31
N CYS A 207 -13.36 9.98 9.23
CA CYS A 207 -14.69 10.60 9.34
C CYS A 207 -14.96 11.69 8.29
N TYR A 208 -13.93 12.17 7.58
CA TYR A 208 -14.02 13.24 6.57
C TYR A 208 -14.12 12.66 5.15
N SER A 209 -14.73 13.40 4.22
CA SER A 209 -14.91 12.94 2.83
C SER A 209 -13.61 12.83 2.03
N ASP A 210 -12.68 13.77 2.22
CA ASP A 210 -11.39 13.83 1.53
C ASP A 210 -10.31 14.46 2.45
N PRO A 211 -9.88 13.77 3.52
CA PRO A 211 -8.88 14.28 4.45
C PRO A 211 -7.47 14.24 3.84
N ILE A 212 -6.71 15.32 4.02
CA ILE A 212 -5.26 15.31 3.76
C ILE A 212 -4.58 14.86 5.05
N ILE A 213 -3.75 13.82 5.00
CA ILE A 213 -2.96 13.35 6.14
C ILE A 213 -1.49 13.65 5.86
N HIS A 214 -0.86 14.42 6.74
CA HIS A 214 0.57 14.72 6.72
C HIS A 214 1.26 14.13 7.94
N TYR A 215 2.45 13.59 7.74
CA TYR A 215 3.29 13.06 8.80
C TYR A 215 4.52 13.96 8.99
N HIS A 216 4.86 14.25 10.23
CA HIS A 216 6.11 14.94 10.58
C HIS A 216 6.93 14.09 11.57
N ASP A 217 8.25 14.29 11.60
CA ASP A 217 9.17 13.49 12.43
C ASP A 217 9.08 13.77 13.95
N GLY A 218 8.16 14.64 14.36
CA GLY A 218 7.96 15.02 15.76
C GLY A 218 7.17 14.00 16.58
N THR A 219 6.91 14.37 17.83
CA THR A 219 6.16 13.57 18.81
C THR A 219 4.73 14.14 18.97
N HIS A 220 4.12 14.06 20.15
CA HIS A 220 2.78 14.59 20.45
C HIS A 220 2.79 16.12 20.61
N THR A 221 3.06 16.84 19.52
CA THR A 221 3.23 18.30 19.53
C THR A 221 2.74 18.92 18.23
N VAL A 222 2.33 20.19 18.27
CA VAL A 222 2.18 21.00 17.05
C VAL A 222 3.59 21.28 16.52
N PRO A 223 3.95 20.87 15.29
CA PRO A 223 5.31 21.04 14.77
C PRO A 223 5.62 22.52 14.49
N ASP A 224 6.90 22.89 14.57
CA ASP A 224 7.44 24.20 14.19
C ASP A 224 8.27 24.16 12.89
N ASN A 225 8.31 23.00 12.22
CA ASN A 225 8.97 22.77 10.93
C ASN A 225 8.16 21.78 10.06
N ASP A 226 8.53 21.63 8.78
CA ASP A 226 7.86 20.73 7.82
C ASP A 226 6.35 21.00 7.62
N LEU A 227 5.99 22.27 7.49
CA LEU A 227 4.60 22.73 7.35
C LEU A 227 4.26 23.29 5.96
N GLY A 228 5.05 22.98 4.92
CA GLY A 228 4.77 23.41 3.54
C GLY A 228 3.42 22.88 3.01
N VAL A 229 2.96 21.75 3.54
CA VAL A 229 1.62 21.21 3.26
C VAL A 229 0.51 22.11 3.79
N LEU A 230 0.72 22.74 4.96
CA LEU A 230 -0.25 23.65 5.57
C LEU A 230 -0.33 24.94 4.76
N GLU A 231 0.81 25.50 4.31
CA GLU A 231 0.81 26.65 3.41
C GLU A 231 0.04 26.37 2.12
N THR A 232 0.29 25.21 1.52
CA THR A 232 -0.41 24.77 0.30
C THR A 232 -1.91 24.59 0.54
N PHE A 233 -2.29 24.00 1.66
CA PHE A 233 -3.68 23.80 2.05
C PHE A 233 -4.40 25.14 2.26
N LEU A 234 -3.82 26.06 3.04
CA LEU A 234 -4.40 27.38 3.30
C LEU A 234 -4.47 28.24 2.03
N GLY A 235 -3.45 28.17 1.16
CA GLY A 235 -3.45 28.87 -0.12
C GLY A 235 -4.63 28.49 -1.01
N LYS A 236 -4.98 27.19 -1.06
CA LYS A 236 -6.18 26.71 -1.78
C LYS A 236 -7.47 27.26 -1.19
N ILE A 237 -7.58 27.33 0.14
CA ILE A 237 -8.76 27.89 0.81
C ILE A 237 -8.92 29.39 0.50
N ILE A 238 -7.82 30.16 0.52
CA ILE A 238 -7.82 31.60 0.23
C ILE A 238 -8.26 31.86 -1.21
N ALA A 239 -7.80 31.05 -2.17
CA ALA A 239 -8.17 31.19 -3.58
C ALA A 239 -9.68 30.98 -3.85
N GLN A 240 -10.38 30.27 -2.95
CA GLN A 240 -11.82 30.01 -3.05
C GLN A 240 -12.69 31.11 -2.40
N ILE A 241 -12.11 32.17 -1.86
CA ILE A 241 -12.87 33.30 -1.28
C ILE A 241 -13.17 34.33 -2.36
N PRO A 242 -14.44 34.55 -2.76
CA PRO A 242 -14.79 35.60 -3.71
C PRO A 242 -14.53 36.98 -3.08
N GLY A 243 -13.45 37.67 -3.48
CA GLY A 243 -13.16 39.01 -2.94
C GLY A 243 -11.74 39.58 -2.96
N SER A 244 -10.82 39.15 -3.84
CA SER A 244 -9.54 39.87 -4.03
C SER A 244 -9.29 40.26 -5.49
N GLY A 245 -9.89 41.40 -5.91
CA GLY A 245 -9.62 42.18 -7.14
C GLY A 245 -9.95 41.49 -8.49
N ALA A 246 -10.73 42.01 -9.43
CA ALA A 246 -11.23 43.36 -9.71
C ALA A 246 -12.59 43.28 -10.45
N GLY A 247 -13.35 44.39 -10.33
CA GLY A 247 -14.62 44.82 -10.96
C GLY A 247 -15.38 43.92 -11.96
N ARG A 248 -16.71 43.97 -12.06
CA ARG A 248 -17.71 44.95 -11.62
C ARG A 248 -19.10 44.28 -11.75
N LYS A 249 -19.97 44.56 -10.76
CA LYS A 249 -21.39 45.02 -10.84
C LYS A 249 -22.27 44.46 -11.98
N ARG A 250 -23.54 44.12 -11.80
CA ARG A 250 -24.49 44.02 -10.67
C ARG A 250 -25.75 43.40 -11.29
N SER A 251 -26.39 42.50 -10.55
CA SER A 251 -27.74 42.00 -10.81
C SER A 251 -28.80 43.08 -10.53
N HIS A 252 -29.86 43.12 -11.36
CA HIS A 252 -31.22 43.48 -10.94
C HIS A 252 -32.15 42.41 -11.52
N LEU A 253 -32.54 41.42 -10.70
CA LEU A 253 -33.85 41.34 -10.03
C LEU A 253 -35.05 41.55 -10.97
N LEU A 254 -35.55 40.42 -11.48
CA LEU A 254 -36.97 40.25 -11.81
C LEU A 254 -37.73 39.94 -10.51
N ARG A 255 -38.86 40.62 -10.28
CA ARG A 255 -40.00 39.93 -9.66
C ARG A 255 -41.36 40.60 -9.86
N SER A 256 -42.33 39.70 -9.91
CA SER A 256 -43.81 39.82 -9.82
C SER A 256 -44.51 39.88 -11.17
N LYS A 257 -45.61 39.17 -11.41
CA LYS A 257 -46.49 38.31 -10.58
C LYS A 257 -47.45 37.56 -11.51
N ALA A 258 -48.00 36.44 -11.02
CA ALA A 258 -49.19 35.72 -11.51
C ALA A 258 -49.08 35.06 -12.90
N GLY A 259 -49.65 33.90 -13.20
CA GLY A 259 -50.53 32.97 -12.50
C GLY A 259 -51.05 31.98 -13.54
N LEU A 260 -51.21 30.71 -13.14
CA LEU A 260 -52.05 29.65 -13.73
C LEU A 260 -51.87 29.25 -15.21
N GLY A 261 -51.51 27.97 -15.39
CA GLY A 261 -52.10 27.08 -16.39
C GLY A 261 -51.47 27.08 -17.78
N GLU A 262 -50.66 26.07 -18.08
CA GLU A 262 -51.01 24.99 -19.02
C GLU A 262 -49.82 24.03 -19.15
N SER A 263 -50.09 22.76 -18.87
CA SER A 263 -49.17 21.64 -19.01
C SER A 263 -48.83 21.42 -20.50
N TYR A 264 -47.59 20.99 -20.75
CA TYR A 264 -47.07 20.45 -22.03
C TYR A 264 -46.22 21.36 -22.95
N GLU A 265 -45.49 22.36 -22.43
CA GLU A 265 -44.37 22.98 -23.18
C GLU A 265 -42.96 22.59 -22.67
N SER A 266 -42.84 22.09 -21.44
CA SER A 266 -41.52 21.90 -20.79
C SER A 266 -40.62 20.84 -21.43
N ALA A 267 -41.19 19.82 -22.09
CA ALA A 267 -40.39 18.79 -22.75
C ALA A 267 -39.75 19.26 -24.08
N ASN A 268 -40.42 20.16 -24.82
CA ASN A 268 -39.95 20.62 -26.13
C ASN A 268 -38.98 21.81 -26.04
N VAL A 269 -38.99 22.56 -24.93
CA VAL A 269 -38.01 23.64 -24.67
C VAL A 269 -36.64 23.06 -24.25
N LEU A 270 -36.63 21.91 -23.56
CA LEU A 270 -35.38 21.22 -23.14
C LEU A 270 -34.54 20.69 -24.31
N LEU A 271 -35.14 20.48 -25.48
CA LEU A 271 -34.46 19.97 -26.68
C LEU A 271 -33.94 21.06 -27.62
N LYS A 272 -34.22 22.35 -27.35
CA LYS A 272 -33.59 23.47 -28.07
C LYS A 272 -32.65 24.24 -27.13
N THR A 273 -31.49 23.64 -26.84
CA THR A 273 -30.39 24.38 -26.23
C THR A 273 -29.84 25.40 -27.25
N VAL A 274 -30.06 26.69 -26.97
CA VAL A 274 -29.55 27.82 -27.78
C VAL A 274 -28.03 27.92 -27.73
N TYR A 275 -27.39 27.32 -26.72
CA TYR A 275 -25.94 27.20 -26.62
C TYR A 275 -25.56 25.73 -26.66
N LYS A 276 -25.03 25.26 -27.80
CA LYS A 276 -24.24 24.04 -27.83
C LYS A 276 -23.02 24.30 -26.94
N LEU A 277 -22.98 23.67 -25.77
CA LEU A 277 -21.79 23.67 -24.93
C LEU A 277 -20.73 22.87 -25.69
N THR A 278 -19.90 23.57 -26.44
CA THR A 278 -18.83 22.93 -27.22
C THR A 278 -17.90 22.20 -26.26
N GLU A 279 -17.32 21.10 -26.71
CA GLU A 279 -16.41 20.29 -25.87
C GLU A 279 -15.26 21.15 -25.33
N GLU A 280 -14.81 22.13 -26.10
CA GLU A 280 -13.78 23.10 -25.71
C GLU A 280 -14.25 24.03 -24.57
N SER A 281 -15.50 24.51 -24.64
CA SER A 281 -16.10 25.33 -23.57
C SER A 281 -16.31 24.52 -22.30
N TYR A 282 -16.64 23.23 -22.42
CA TYR A 282 -16.72 22.30 -21.29
C TYR A 282 -15.34 22.03 -20.67
N ARG A 283 -14.30 21.78 -21.50
CA ARG A 283 -12.92 21.58 -21.03
C ARG A 283 -12.41 22.81 -20.27
N LYS A 284 -12.58 24.00 -20.86
CA LYS A 284 -12.15 25.26 -20.25
C LYS A 284 -12.88 25.51 -18.93
N TYR A 285 -14.20 25.32 -18.90
CA TYR A 285 -14.98 25.43 -17.67
C TYR A 285 -14.53 24.41 -16.62
N GLY A 286 -14.44 23.13 -17.00
CA GLY A 286 -14.06 22.06 -16.09
C GLY A 286 -12.69 22.27 -15.46
N VAL A 287 -11.69 22.73 -16.22
CA VAL A 287 -10.37 23.07 -15.65
C VAL A 287 -10.46 24.30 -14.75
N THR A 288 -11.13 25.37 -15.17
CA THR A 288 -11.27 26.58 -14.33
C THR A 288 -12.01 26.34 -13.02
N GLN A 289 -12.90 25.35 -12.98
CA GLN A 289 -13.62 24.95 -11.77
C GLN A 289 -12.91 23.84 -10.97
N GLY A 290 -11.73 23.38 -11.41
CA GLY A 290 -10.98 22.29 -10.77
C GLY A 290 -11.64 20.91 -10.91
N VAL A 291 -12.62 20.78 -11.80
CA VAL A 291 -13.34 19.54 -12.12
C VAL A 291 -12.54 18.67 -13.10
N LEU A 292 -11.70 19.29 -13.94
CA LEU A 292 -10.81 18.62 -14.89
C LEU A 292 -9.34 18.95 -14.61
N PRO A 293 -8.42 18.00 -14.77
CA PRO A 293 -6.98 18.27 -14.71
C PRO A 293 -6.52 19.29 -15.76
N ASP A 294 -5.57 20.16 -15.40
CA ASP A 294 -5.05 21.23 -16.26
C ASP A 294 -4.56 20.75 -17.65
N HIS A 295 -4.02 19.54 -17.74
CA HIS A 295 -3.53 18.97 -18.99
C HIS A 295 -4.64 18.68 -20.03
N LEU A 296 -5.91 18.66 -19.62
CA LEU A 296 -7.06 18.55 -20.52
C LEU A 296 -7.50 19.90 -21.12
N LEU A 297 -6.91 21.01 -20.67
CA LEU A 297 -7.14 22.33 -21.26
C LEU A 297 -6.51 22.45 -22.65
N ASN A 298 -5.39 21.75 -22.88
CA ASN A 298 -4.71 21.77 -24.17
C ASN A 298 -5.49 20.89 -25.17
N PRO A 299 -6.11 21.47 -26.22
CA PRO A 299 -6.88 20.70 -27.20
C PRO A 299 -5.99 19.71 -27.96
N ASN A 300 -4.69 19.99 -28.05
CA ASN A 300 -3.72 19.15 -28.76
C ASN A 300 -3.21 17.97 -27.92
N SER A 301 -3.64 17.82 -26.66
CA SER A 301 -3.20 16.70 -25.79
C SER A 301 -3.57 15.31 -26.33
N PHE A 302 -4.58 15.24 -27.21
CA PHE A 302 -5.04 14.00 -27.85
C PHE A 302 -4.80 14.01 -29.37
N LEU A 303 -4.11 15.03 -29.89
CA LEU A 303 -3.82 15.11 -31.31
C LEU A 303 -2.82 14.02 -31.65
N LEU A 304 -3.21 13.14 -32.57
CA LEU A 304 -2.39 12.02 -33.02
C LEU A 304 -1.23 12.57 -33.84
N ASP A 305 -0.02 12.18 -33.46
CA ASP A 305 1.14 12.35 -34.32
C ASP A 305 1.36 11.04 -35.07
N GLU A 306 0.73 10.92 -36.24
CA GLU A 306 0.77 9.72 -37.08
C GLU A 306 2.21 9.29 -37.44
N SER A 307 3.16 10.22 -37.42
CA SER A 307 4.57 9.93 -37.72
C SER A 307 5.30 9.18 -36.58
N SER A 308 4.76 9.17 -35.36
CA SER A 308 5.43 8.62 -34.16
C SER A 308 4.57 7.68 -33.32
N ILE A 309 3.48 7.15 -33.89
CA ILE A 309 2.58 6.23 -33.17
C ILE A 309 3.28 4.92 -32.85
N TYR A 310 3.98 4.35 -33.82
CA TYR A 310 4.64 3.06 -33.68
C TYR A 310 6.13 3.22 -33.43
N THR A 311 6.71 2.27 -32.70
CA THR A 311 8.14 2.22 -32.46
C THR A 311 8.61 0.80 -32.52
N ASP A 312 9.78 0.62 -33.14
CA ASP A 312 10.46 -0.67 -33.17
C ASP A 312 10.81 -1.12 -31.74
N PHE A 313 10.62 -2.41 -31.49
CA PHE A 313 10.84 -3.07 -30.21
C PHE A 313 12.22 -2.78 -29.61
N ASN A 314 13.27 -2.78 -30.44
CA ASN A 314 14.64 -2.57 -29.98
C ASN A 314 14.97 -1.08 -29.73
N ASN A 315 14.22 -0.19 -30.38
CA ASN A 315 14.41 1.24 -30.30
C ASN A 315 13.64 1.86 -29.12
N CYS A 316 13.78 1.34 -27.90
CA CYS A 316 13.19 1.97 -26.72
C CYS A 316 14.09 3.11 -26.19
N ASN A 317 13.66 4.37 -26.34
CA ASN A 317 14.41 5.55 -25.89
C ASN A 317 13.47 6.68 -25.38
N ILE A 318 14.03 7.80 -24.93
CA ILE A 318 13.22 8.86 -24.30
C ILE A 318 12.25 9.56 -25.27
N TYR A 319 12.56 9.57 -26.57
CA TYR A 319 11.80 10.28 -27.59
C TYR A 319 10.53 9.56 -28.03
N ASN A 320 10.47 8.24 -27.82
CA ASN A 320 9.33 7.40 -28.18
C ASN A 320 8.51 6.94 -26.97
N ILE A 321 8.63 7.61 -25.83
CA ILE A 321 7.73 7.38 -24.72
C ILE A 321 6.29 7.70 -25.16
N GLY A 322 5.41 6.72 -24.96
CA GLY A 322 3.99 6.79 -25.30
C GLY A 322 3.64 6.33 -26.71
N SER A 323 4.60 5.88 -27.51
CA SER A 323 4.33 5.13 -28.74
C SER A 323 3.85 3.71 -28.43
N ILE A 324 3.48 2.96 -29.46
CA ILE A 324 3.05 1.57 -29.41
C ILE A 324 4.16 0.69 -29.98
N VAL A 325 4.57 -0.29 -29.19
CA VAL A 325 5.46 -1.37 -29.61
C VAL A 325 4.59 -2.51 -30.11
N GLN A 326 4.70 -2.81 -31.40
CA GLN A 326 3.98 -3.91 -32.03
C GLN A 326 4.77 -5.19 -31.88
N LEU A 327 4.10 -6.23 -31.39
CA LEU A 327 4.68 -7.54 -31.14
C LEU A 327 3.90 -8.59 -31.92
N ASP A 328 4.62 -9.41 -32.70
CA ASP A 328 4.01 -10.59 -33.28
C ASP A 328 3.57 -11.56 -32.18
N THR A 329 2.34 -12.06 -32.29
CA THR A 329 1.74 -12.89 -31.22
C THR A 329 2.42 -14.25 -31.12
N ASN A 330 2.87 -14.84 -32.23
CA ASN A 330 3.61 -16.11 -32.22
C ASN A 330 5.00 -15.92 -31.61
N ASP A 331 5.70 -14.84 -31.98
CA ASP A 331 7.00 -14.52 -31.43
C ASP A 331 6.93 -14.30 -29.91
N VAL A 332 5.85 -13.68 -29.41
CA VAL A 332 5.64 -13.49 -27.97
C VAL A 332 5.52 -14.83 -27.24
N PHE A 333 4.74 -15.77 -27.76
CA PHE A 333 4.59 -17.09 -27.12
C PHE A 333 5.85 -17.95 -27.24
N ASN A 334 6.57 -17.87 -28.37
CA ASN A 334 7.85 -18.54 -28.57
C ASN A 334 8.92 -17.98 -27.62
N THR A 335 8.92 -16.66 -27.42
CA THR A 335 9.89 -15.99 -26.56
C THR A 335 9.56 -16.15 -25.09
N LEU A 336 8.29 -16.20 -24.68
CA LEU A 336 7.84 -16.37 -23.29
C LEU A 336 6.84 -17.54 -23.14
N PRO A 337 7.27 -18.80 -23.33
CA PRO A 337 6.40 -19.97 -23.23
C PRO A 337 5.85 -20.23 -21.82
N GLU A 338 6.44 -19.63 -20.79
CA GLU A 338 5.98 -19.77 -19.40
C GLU A 338 4.66 -19.06 -19.11
N GLY A 339 4.26 -18.16 -20.02
CA GLY A 339 3.05 -17.35 -19.94
C GLY A 339 3.35 -15.86 -19.79
N LEU A 340 2.36 -15.04 -20.12
CA LEU A 340 2.42 -13.59 -20.02
C LEU A 340 1.83 -13.10 -18.69
N CYS A 341 2.36 -11.98 -18.20
CA CYS A 341 1.86 -11.30 -17.02
C CYS A 341 0.52 -10.60 -17.32
N GLY A 342 -0.33 -10.50 -16.29
CA GLY A 342 -1.61 -9.79 -16.34
C GLY A 342 -2.61 -10.35 -17.34
N ASP A 343 -3.36 -9.47 -18.01
CA ASP A 343 -4.40 -9.86 -18.95
C ASP A 343 -3.92 -9.90 -20.43
N ALA A 344 -2.60 -9.88 -20.67
CA ALA A 344 -2.06 -9.83 -22.03
C ALA A 344 -2.51 -11.03 -22.90
N THR A 345 -2.60 -12.23 -22.32
CA THR A 345 -3.13 -13.40 -23.03
C THR A 345 -4.58 -13.21 -23.47
N LYS A 346 -5.40 -12.51 -22.66
CA LYS A 346 -6.80 -12.21 -23.03
C LYS A 346 -6.85 -11.17 -24.15
N ASP A 347 -5.93 -10.22 -24.16
CA ASP A 347 -5.84 -9.24 -25.24
C ASP A 347 -5.48 -9.90 -26.56
N ILE A 348 -4.57 -10.87 -26.55
CA ILE A 348 -4.22 -11.64 -27.74
C ILE A 348 -5.44 -12.39 -28.27
N VAL A 349 -6.27 -12.98 -27.40
CA VAL A 349 -7.50 -13.68 -27.80
C VAL A 349 -8.52 -12.74 -28.45
N LEU A 350 -8.50 -11.44 -28.12
CA LEU A 350 -9.39 -10.44 -28.72
C LEU A 350 -8.85 -9.89 -30.05
N LEU A 351 -7.60 -10.17 -30.42
CA LEU A 351 -7.03 -9.70 -31.68
C LEU A 351 -7.57 -10.53 -32.85
N PRO A 352 -7.92 -9.89 -33.98
CA PRO A 352 -8.12 -10.59 -35.23
C PRO A 352 -6.88 -11.37 -35.65
N GLU A 353 -7.08 -12.44 -36.42
CA GLU A 353 -5.99 -13.31 -36.87
C GLU A 353 -4.91 -12.52 -37.64
N GLY A 354 -3.64 -12.75 -37.29
CA GLY A 354 -2.48 -12.09 -37.89
C GLY A 354 -2.22 -10.64 -37.43
N GLN A 355 -3.01 -10.09 -36.50
CA GLN A 355 -2.76 -8.76 -35.96
C GLN A 355 -1.75 -8.76 -34.81
N PRO A 356 -0.83 -7.78 -34.73
CA PRO A 356 0.16 -7.71 -33.68
C PRO A 356 -0.42 -7.21 -32.35
N LEU A 357 0.11 -7.70 -31.25
CA LEU A 357 -0.15 -7.17 -29.92
C LEU A 357 0.55 -5.82 -29.75
N GLY A 358 -0.22 -4.76 -29.50
CA GLY A 358 0.32 -3.43 -29.21
C GLY A 358 0.52 -3.21 -27.71
N ILE A 359 1.77 -3.00 -27.29
CA ILE A 359 2.10 -2.57 -25.93
C ILE A 359 2.52 -1.11 -25.93
N VAL A 360 1.89 -0.29 -25.08
CA VAL A 360 2.27 1.11 -24.92
C VAL A 360 3.68 1.20 -24.33
N ASN A 361 4.59 1.89 -25.01
CA ASN A 361 5.95 2.13 -24.57
C ASN A 361 5.99 3.12 -23.40
N ARG A 362 5.97 2.59 -22.17
CA ARG A 362 5.89 3.42 -20.95
C ARG A 362 7.25 3.98 -20.58
N LYS A 363 7.24 5.15 -19.95
CA LYS A 363 8.43 5.75 -19.30
C LYS A 363 9.18 4.73 -18.44
N GLN A 364 8.46 3.98 -17.61
CA GLN A 364 9.04 2.98 -16.71
C GLN A 364 9.71 1.83 -17.47
N SER A 365 9.15 1.40 -18.61
CA SER A 365 9.77 0.38 -19.47
C SER A 365 11.09 0.90 -20.04
N VAL A 366 11.10 2.11 -20.59
CA VAL A 366 12.30 2.73 -21.16
C VAL A 366 13.39 2.92 -20.10
N GLU A 367 13.03 3.39 -18.90
CA GLU A 367 13.99 3.54 -17.80
C GLU A 367 14.61 2.20 -17.38
N LEU A 368 13.79 1.15 -17.25
CA LEU A 368 14.27 -0.19 -16.89
C LEU A 368 15.17 -0.78 -17.97
N ILE A 369 14.74 -0.72 -19.24
CA ILE A 369 15.55 -1.18 -20.38
C ILE A 369 16.87 -0.42 -20.45
N SER A 370 16.85 0.90 -20.24
CA SER A 370 18.08 1.71 -20.20
C SER A 370 19.02 1.27 -19.07
N GLN A 371 18.50 0.95 -17.88
CA GLN A 371 19.31 0.44 -16.78
C GLN A 371 19.93 -0.91 -17.13
N LEU A 372 19.16 -1.84 -17.70
CA LEU A 372 19.66 -3.15 -18.13
C LEU A 372 20.72 -3.03 -19.24
N LYS A 373 20.53 -2.12 -20.21
CA LYS A 373 21.53 -1.79 -21.24
C LYS A 373 22.84 -1.28 -20.62
N GLN A 374 22.76 -0.39 -19.64
CA GLN A 374 23.92 0.13 -18.92
C GLN A 374 24.68 -0.99 -18.20
N TYR A 375 23.96 -1.90 -17.53
CA TYR A 375 24.59 -3.05 -16.88
C TYR A 375 25.31 -3.95 -17.88
N SER A 376 24.69 -4.27 -19.02
CA SER A 376 25.31 -5.06 -20.08
C SER A 376 26.55 -4.37 -20.68
N SER A 377 26.54 -3.04 -20.77
CA SER A 377 27.64 -2.26 -21.36
C SER A 377 28.79 -1.95 -20.38
N SER A 378 28.52 -2.00 -19.07
CA SER A 378 29.45 -1.56 -18.02
C SER A 378 30.73 -2.41 -17.88
N GLY A 379 30.81 -3.56 -18.57
CA GLY A 379 31.97 -4.46 -18.53
C GLY A 379 32.23 -5.12 -17.17
N THR A 380 31.52 -4.71 -16.13
CA THR A 380 31.50 -5.39 -14.84
C THR A 380 30.60 -6.62 -14.96
N ASN A 381 31.18 -7.82 -14.89
CA ASN A 381 30.45 -9.11 -14.90
C ASN A 381 29.52 -9.32 -13.68
N THR A 382 29.21 -8.26 -12.93
CA THR A 382 28.41 -8.30 -11.70
C THR A 382 27.45 -7.12 -11.65
N ILE A 383 26.17 -7.42 -11.48
CA ILE A 383 25.10 -6.43 -11.26
C ILE A 383 24.90 -6.30 -9.77
N LYS A 384 25.27 -5.16 -9.18
CA LYS A 384 24.99 -4.87 -7.76
C LYS A 384 23.68 -4.08 -7.66
N SER A 385 22.55 -4.77 -7.63
CA SER A 385 21.23 -4.16 -7.43
C SER A 385 20.30 -5.12 -6.69
N ARG A 386 19.48 -4.59 -5.78
CA ARG A 386 18.41 -5.35 -5.11
C ARG A 386 17.21 -5.62 -6.00
N GLY A 387 17.07 -4.83 -7.07
CA GLY A 387 15.95 -4.89 -8.00
C GLY A 387 14.99 -3.70 -7.89
N VAL A 388 13.85 -3.80 -8.56
CA VAL A 388 12.79 -2.79 -8.58
C VAL A 388 11.43 -3.43 -8.34
N LEU A 389 10.59 -2.75 -7.56
CA LEU A 389 9.17 -3.07 -7.40
C LEU A 389 8.31 -2.04 -8.15
N LEU A 390 7.52 -2.51 -9.10
CA LEU A 390 6.48 -1.74 -9.78
C LEU A 390 5.19 -1.77 -8.94
N ASP A 391 4.71 -0.61 -8.51
CA ASP A 391 3.44 -0.47 -7.80
C ASP A 391 2.54 0.59 -8.43
N GLY A 392 1.22 0.50 -8.23
CA GLY A 392 0.26 1.45 -8.78
C GLY A 392 -1.15 0.90 -8.78
N LYS A 393 -2.14 1.72 -9.18
CA LYS A 393 -3.56 1.33 -9.21
C LYS A 393 -3.81 0.08 -10.07
N ARG A 394 -4.86 -0.68 -9.76
CA ARG A 394 -5.33 -1.79 -10.63
C ARG A 394 -5.47 -1.28 -12.06
N GLY A 395 -5.01 -2.04 -13.05
CA GLY A 395 -5.18 -1.68 -14.46
C GLY A 395 -4.26 -0.58 -15.01
N SER A 396 -3.26 -0.12 -14.23
CA SER A 396 -2.33 0.93 -14.69
C SER A 396 -1.29 0.49 -15.73
N GLY A 397 -1.18 -0.81 -16.02
CA GLY A 397 -0.24 -1.36 -17.01
C GLY A 397 1.06 -1.95 -16.46
N LYS A 398 1.13 -2.25 -15.15
CA LYS A 398 2.32 -2.85 -14.50
C LYS A 398 2.76 -4.17 -15.16
N SER A 399 1.82 -5.11 -15.33
CA SER A 399 2.09 -6.41 -15.94
C SER A 399 2.57 -6.30 -17.40
N TYR A 400 2.10 -5.30 -18.16
CA TYR A 400 2.57 -5.07 -19.53
C TYR A 400 3.99 -4.51 -19.57
N ILE A 401 4.39 -3.71 -18.58
CA ILE A 401 5.78 -3.30 -18.41
C ILE A 401 6.67 -4.52 -18.16
N LEU A 402 6.23 -5.46 -17.32
CA LEU A 402 6.97 -6.72 -17.09
C LEU A 402 7.15 -7.52 -18.38
N ASN A 403 6.08 -7.71 -19.15
CA ASN A 403 6.15 -8.42 -20.44
C ASN A 403 7.13 -7.75 -21.40
N HIS A 404 7.04 -6.42 -21.56
CA HIS A 404 7.91 -5.66 -22.45
C HIS A 404 9.40 -5.81 -22.05
N VAL A 405 9.73 -5.61 -20.77
CA VAL A 405 11.12 -5.72 -20.29
C VAL A 405 11.63 -7.17 -20.40
N SER A 406 10.78 -8.17 -20.14
CA SER A 406 11.15 -9.59 -20.21
C SER A 406 11.45 -10.05 -21.63
N LEU A 407 10.61 -9.66 -22.59
CA LEU A 407 10.84 -9.91 -24.01
C LEU A 407 12.15 -9.24 -24.45
N TRP A 408 12.38 -8.00 -24.02
CA TRP A 408 13.57 -7.24 -24.43
C TRP A 408 14.83 -7.92 -23.90
N ALA A 409 14.80 -8.34 -22.63
CA ALA A 409 15.92 -9.02 -21.98
C ALA A 409 16.25 -10.35 -22.69
N ARG A 410 15.24 -11.17 -23.04
CA ARG A 410 15.47 -12.42 -23.79
C ARG A 410 16.11 -12.20 -25.14
N ASN A 411 15.61 -11.23 -25.91
CA ASN A 411 16.16 -10.91 -27.23
C ASN A 411 17.58 -10.33 -27.17
N ASN A 412 18.02 -9.86 -25.99
CA ASN A 412 19.35 -9.29 -25.76
C ASN A 412 20.26 -10.22 -24.93
N GLY A 413 19.99 -11.53 -24.90
CA GLY A 413 20.90 -12.52 -24.33
C GLY A 413 20.88 -12.62 -22.80
N TRP A 414 19.82 -12.16 -22.14
CA TRP A 414 19.62 -12.37 -20.71
C TRP A 414 18.96 -13.71 -20.45
N MET A 415 19.40 -14.38 -19.39
CA MET A 415 18.66 -15.50 -18.82
C MET A 415 17.46 -14.93 -18.04
N VAL A 416 16.24 -15.27 -18.43
CA VAL A 416 15.02 -14.70 -17.82
C VAL A 416 14.22 -15.81 -17.15
N ILE A 417 14.00 -15.67 -15.85
CA ILE A 417 13.10 -16.50 -15.05
C ILE A 417 11.87 -15.67 -14.73
N ILE A 418 10.72 -16.04 -15.29
CA ILE A 418 9.46 -15.32 -15.11
C ILE A 418 8.42 -16.20 -14.42
N GLU A 419 7.79 -15.69 -13.37
CA GLU A 419 6.58 -16.28 -12.79
C GLU A 419 5.42 -15.27 -12.89
N PRO A 420 4.50 -15.43 -13.86
CA PRO A 420 3.45 -14.46 -14.14
C PRO A 420 2.28 -14.51 -13.16
N SER A 421 2.09 -15.61 -12.42
CA SER A 421 0.97 -15.74 -11.49
C SER A 421 1.35 -16.58 -10.26
N PRO A 422 2.12 -16.03 -9.31
CA PRO A 422 2.38 -16.67 -8.03
C PRO A 422 1.11 -16.95 -7.22
N SER A 423 0.04 -16.19 -7.46
CA SER A 423 -1.23 -16.35 -6.74
C SER A 423 -1.87 -17.71 -6.96
N LYS A 424 -1.54 -18.42 -8.06
CA LYS A 424 -2.02 -19.78 -8.33
C LYS A 424 -1.61 -20.76 -7.23
N TYR A 425 -0.39 -20.63 -6.70
CA TYR A 425 0.12 -21.54 -5.69
C TYR A 425 -0.67 -21.48 -4.38
N ALA A 426 -1.35 -20.38 -4.13
CA ALA A 426 -2.16 -20.20 -2.92
C ALA A 426 -3.63 -20.55 -3.13
N LYS A 427 -4.11 -20.69 -4.37
CA LYS A 427 -5.55 -20.73 -4.66
C LYS A 427 -5.99 -21.90 -5.50
N GLU A 428 -5.12 -22.37 -6.38
CA GLU A 428 -5.39 -23.59 -7.14
C GLU A 428 -5.19 -24.79 -6.22
N VAL A 429 -6.01 -25.80 -6.46
CA VAL A 429 -5.97 -27.06 -5.73
C VAL A 429 -4.72 -27.81 -6.16
N GLY A 430 -3.84 -28.09 -5.21
CA GLY A 430 -2.63 -28.87 -5.40
C GLY A 430 -2.28 -29.63 -4.13
N THR A 431 -1.46 -30.67 -4.25
CA THR A 431 -1.06 -31.46 -3.09
C THR A 431 -0.02 -30.72 -2.25
N ILE A 432 -0.24 -30.68 -0.94
CA ILE A 432 0.69 -30.07 0.02
C ILE A 432 1.15 -31.09 1.05
N LYS A 433 2.46 -31.10 1.34
CA LYS A 433 3.07 -31.93 2.39
C LYS A 433 3.78 -31.03 3.39
N ARG A 434 3.46 -31.17 4.68
CA ARG A 434 4.05 -30.33 5.73
C ARG A 434 5.41 -30.87 6.15
N SER A 435 6.43 -30.02 6.18
CA SER A 435 7.75 -30.32 6.72
C SER A 435 7.81 -30.11 8.23
N ASN A 436 8.84 -30.68 8.88
CA ASN A 436 9.11 -30.47 10.30
C ASN A 436 9.40 -29.00 10.63
N ALA A 437 9.99 -28.26 9.69
CA ALA A 437 10.23 -26.82 9.81
C ALA A 437 8.94 -25.96 9.64
N GLY A 438 7.78 -26.59 9.45
CA GLY A 438 6.50 -25.91 9.30
C GLY A 438 6.24 -25.31 7.92
N VAL A 439 7.02 -25.68 6.91
CA VAL A 439 6.81 -25.28 5.51
C VAL A 439 5.91 -26.31 4.83
N TYR A 440 4.98 -25.84 4.00
CA TYR A 440 4.11 -26.71 3.20
C TYR A 440 4.69 -26.86 1.79
N ILE A 441 5.24 -28.02 1.52
CA ILE A 441 5.92 -28.41 0.27
C ILE A 441 4.88 -28.64 -0.82
N GLN A 442 5.12 -28.07 -2.00
CA GLN A 442 4.22 -28.08 -3.17
C GLN A 442 4.92 -28.76 -4.36
N LEU A 443 4.85 -30.08 -4.42
CA LEU A 443 5.66 -30.88 -5.35
C LEU A 443 5.21 -30.72 -6.81
N GLU A 444 3.91 -30.83 -7.06
CA GLU A 444 3.29 -30.69 -8.38
C GLU A 444 3.59 -29.32 -9.01
N PHE A 445 3.38 -28.25 -8.23
CA PHE A 445 3.67 -26.89 -8.66
C PHE A 445 5.18 -26.64 -8.91
N ALA A 446 6.05 -27.25 -8.10
CA ALA A 446 7.49 -27.17 -8.31
C ALA A 446 7.93 -27.90 -9.59
N LYS A 447 7.36 -29.08 -9.86
CA LYS A 447 7.60 -29.83 -11.10
C LYS A 447 7.15 -29.03 -12.33
N ALA A 448 5.92 -28.52 -12.33
CA ALA A 448 5.39 -27.71 -13.42
C ALA A 448 6.18 -26.38 -13.61
N PHE A 449 6.78 -25.86 -12.53
CA PHE A 449 7.70 -24.74 -12.63
C PHE A 449 9.02 -25.13 -13.30
N LEU A 450 9.62 -26.28 -12.94
CA LEU A 450 10.85 -26.77 -13.57
C LEU A 450 10.67 -27.08 -15.05
N GLU A 451 9.55 -27.71 -15.44
CA GLU A 451 9.23 -27.97 -16.85
C GLU A 451 9.23 -26.67 -17.66
N ARG A 452 8.55 -25.63 -17.14
CA ARG A 452 8.50 -24.30 -17.77
C ARG A 452 9.87 -23.61 -17.77
N LEU A 453 10.64 -23.74 -16.70
CA LEU A 453 12.00 -23.18 -16.62
C LEU A 453 12.92 -23.77 -17.70
N ILE A 454 12.82 -25.08 -17.94
CA ILE A 454 13.63 -25.78 -18.95
C ILE A 454 13.24 -25.34 -20.36
N LEU A 455 11.95 -25.18 -20.67
CA LEU A 455 11.47 -24.88 -22.03
C LEU A 455 12.22 -23.71 -22.70
N SER A 456 12.45 -22.62 -21.96
CA SER A 456 13.08 -21.40 -22.47
C SER A 456 14.56 -21.26 -22.13
N ASN A 457 15.01 -21.84 -21.02
CA ASN A 457 16.35 -21.62 -20.48
C ASN A 457 17.26 -22.85 -20.61
N LYS A 458 16.88 -23.89 -21.36
CA LYS A 458 17.66 -25.13 -21.50
C LYS A 458 19.14 -24.89 -21.83
N THR A 459 19.40 -24.01 -22.80
CA THR A 459 20.75 -23.64 -23.24
C THR A 459 21.57 -22.99 -22.12
N TYR A 460 20.99 -22.02 -21.42
CA TYR A 460 21.64 -21.37 -20.27
C TYR A 460 21.92 -22.37 -19.14
N LEU A 461 20.95 -23.24 -18.82
CA LEU A 461 21.07 -24.23 -17.75
C LEU A 461 22.12 -25.31 -18.04
N SER A 462 22.30 -25.73 -19.30
CA SER A 462 23.35 -26.68 -19.68
C SER A 462 24.74 -26.07 -19.64
N GLU A 463 24.83 -24.75 -19.70
CA GLU A 463 26.09 -24.02 -19.74
C GLU A 463 26.58 -23.52 -18.38
N ILE A 464 25.72 -23.49 -17.37
CA ILE A 464 26.06 -23.09 -16.00
C ILE A 464 26.50 -24.32 -15.20
N PRO A 465 27.76 -24.41 -14.75
CA PRO A 465 28.24 -25.54 -13.98
C PRO A 465 27.74 -25.51 -12.54
N VAL A 466 27.54 -26.70 -11.95
CA VAL A 466 27.17 -26.83 -10.53
C VAL A 466 28.39 -26.59 -9.64
N ILE A 467 28.24 -25.71 -8.65
CA ILE A 467 29.25 -25.51 -7.61
C ILE A 467 29.07 -26.62 -6.56
N GLN A 468 29.88 -27.68 -6.67
CA GLN A 468 29.77 -28.89 -5.85
C GLN A 468 29.89 -28.64 -4.34
N SER A 469 30.63 -27.60 -3.94
CA SER A 469 30.76 -27.23 -2.53
C SER A 469 29.47 -26.67 -1.93
N LEU A 470 28.61 -26.06 -2.76
CA LEU A 470 27.31 -25.52 -2.38
C LEU A 470 26.18 -26.54 -2.58
N TYR A 471 26.41 -27.55 -3.41
CA TYR A 471 25.41 -28.55 -3.77
C TYR A 471 25.05 -29.51 -2.63
N GLY A 472 23.75 -29.75 -2.45
CA GLY A 472 23.16 -30.62 -1.43
C GLY A 472 22.99 -29.95 -0.08
N ARG A 473 22.98 -28.61 -0.03
CA ARG A 473 22.80 -27.85 1.22
C ARG A 473 21.34 -27.53 1.52
N VAL A 474 20.44 -27.72 0.56
CA VAL A 474 19.01 -27.48 0.71
C VAL A 474 18.29 -28.79 1.06
N SER A 475 17.28 -28.76 1.92
CA SER A 475 16.38 -29.89 2.22
C SER A 475 15.13 -29.89 1.32
N LEU A 476 14.32 -30.95 1.42
CA LEU A 476 13.10 -31.12 0.63
C LEU A 476 12.12 -29.94 0.67
N ASP A 477 12.14 -29.16 1.74
CA ASP A 477 11.25 -28.01 1.98
C ASP A 477 11.86 -26.65 1.59
N GLY A 478 13.06 -26.64 1.02
CA GLY A 478 13.75 -25.41 0.59
C GLY A 478 14.54 -24.70 1.70
N ASN A 479 14.55 -25.22 2.93
CA ASN A 479 15.42 -24.71 4.00
C ASN A 479 16.84 -25.29 3.87
N TYR A 480 17.83 -24.69 4.54
CA TYR A 480 19.15 -25.30 4.63
C TYR A 480 19.10 -26.56 5.51
N VAL A 481 19.80 -27.63 5.12
CA VAL A 481 19.84 -28.91 5.85
C VAL A 481 20.22 -28.72 7.31
N ASN A 482 21.18 -27.84 7.60
CA ASN A 482 21.61 -27.54 8.97
C ASN A 482 20.49 -26.89 9.80
N TYR A 483 19.66 -26.05 9.17
CA TYR A 483 18.47 -25.48 9.83
C TYR A 483 17.44 -26.56 10.09
N SER A 484 17.17 -27.42 9.10
CA SER A 484 16.22 -28.53 9.23
C SER A 484 16.67 -29.55 10.30
N LYS A 485 17.98 -29.79 10.46
CA LYS A 485 18.53 -30.64 11.53
C LYS A 485 18.23 -30.09 12.92
N ARG A 486 18.23 -28.77 13.10
CA ARG A 486 17.89 -28.14 14.39
C ARG A 486 16.45 -28.39 14.81
N SER A 487 15.53 -28.72 13.89
CA SER A 487 14.17 -29.08 14.27
C SER A 487 14.09 -30.36 15.12
N PHE A 488 15.14 -31.18 15.11
CA PHE A 488 15.26 -32.37 15.96
C PHE A 488 15.97 -32.11 17.29
N ASP A 489 16.56 -30.93 17.50
CA ASP A 489 17.29 -30.60 18.73
C ASP A 489 16.45 -30.83 20.00
N PRO A 490 15.15 -30.48 20.08
CA PRO A 490 14.34 -30.75 21.27
C PRO A 490 14.15 -32.24 21.57
N VAL A 491 14.08 -33.07 20.52
CA VAL A 491 13.97 -34.53 20.67
C VAL A 491 15.29 -35.10 21.17
N ILE A 492 16.40 -34.65 20.60
CA ILE A 492 17.75 -35.04 21.02
C ILE A 492 17.99 -34.62 22.49
N GLU A 493 17.57 -33.41 22.87
CA GLU A 493 17.72 -32.91 24.23
C GLU A 493 16.97 -33.78 25.25
N ASN A 494 15.76 -34.26 24.91
CA ASN A 494 15.01 -35.15 25.77
C ASN A 494 15.68 -36.53 25.92
N ILE A 495 16.16 -37.12 24.82
CA ILE A 495 16.87 -38.40 24.85
C ILE A 495 18.14 -38.30 25.71
N ILE A 496 18.90 -37.21 25.55
CA ILE A 496 20.12 -36.98 26.33
C ILE A 496 19.79 -36.79 27.82
N LYS A 497 18.68 -36.13 28.16
CA LYS A 497 18.25 -36.01 29.56
C LYS A 497 17.98 -37.37 30.19
N GLU A 498 17.26 -38.25 29.48
CA GLU A 498 16.99 -39.62 29.93
C GLU A 498 18.28 -40.43 30.11
N GLU A 499 19.21 -40.39 29.14
CA GLU A 499 20.50 -41.09 29.26
C GLU A 499 21.38 -40.56 30.39
N LEU A 500 21.36 -39.24 30.64
CA LEU A 500 22.09 -38.64 31.75
C LEU A 500 21.47 -38.97 33.11
N GLU A 501 20.15 -39.15 33.19
CA GLU A 501 19.49 -39.64 34.41
C GLU A 501 19.95 -41.06 34.73
N ILE A 502 19.98 -41.95 33.73
CA ILE A 502 20.50 -43.33 33.88
C ILE A 502 21.97 -43.31 34.34
N LEU A 503 22.82 -42.50 33.70
CA LEU A 503 24.23 -42.35 34.06
C LEU A 503 24.41 -41.89 35.53
N LYS A 504 23.57 -40.96 35.98
CA LYS A 504 23.59 -40.46 37.37
C LYS A 504 23.17 -41.51 38.38
N GLU A 505 22.20 -42.35 38.03
CA GLU A 505 21.75 -43.46 38.86
C GLU A 505 22.83 -44.56 38.97
N GLU A 506 23.56 -44.85 37.89
CA GLU A 506 24.52 -45.95 37.86
C GLU A 506 25.90 -45.60 38.44
N SER A 507 26.41 -44.39 38.18
CA SER A 507 27.85 -44.10 38.34
C SER A 507 28.21 -42.86 39.17
N GLN A 508 27.22 -42.07 39.64
CA GLN A 508 27.45 -40.78 40.35
C GLN A 508 28.58 -39.90 39.76
N PRO A 509 28.54 -39.61 38.44
CA PRO A 509 29.61 -38.89 37.75
C PRO A 509 29.70 -37.42 38.16
N ASP A 510 30.92 -36.87 38.14
CA ASP A 510 31.17 -35.45 38.39
C ASP A 510 30.52 -34.55 37.32
N GLU A 511 30.31 -33.26 37.62
CA GLU A 511 29.70 -32.30 36.67
C GLU A 511 30.46 -32.21 35.33
N ILE A 512 31.79 -32.30 35.38
CA ILE A 512 32.65 -32.27 34.18
C ILE A 512 32.43 -33.53 33.32
N GLU A 513 32.21 -34.67 33.95
CA GLU A 513 31.96 -35.95 33.27
C GLU A 513 30.56 -35.96 32.64
N CYS A 514 29.55 -35.47 33.36
CA CYS A 514 28.21 -35.22 32.80
C CYS A 514 28.27 -34.30 31.57
N ALA A 515 29.03 -33.21 31.64
CA ALA A 515 29.16 -32.26 30.52
C ALA A 515 29.87 -32.88 29.30
N LYS A 516 30.92 -33.68 29.52
CA LYS A 516 31.62 -34.42 28.46
C LYS A 516 30.70 -35.43 27.78
N GLU A 517 29.96 -36.22 28.56
CA GLU A 517 29.05 -37.22 28.00
C GLU A 517 27.89 -36.55 27.27
N THR A 518 27.33 -35.46 27.82
CA THR A 518 26.33 -34.64 27.13
C THR A 518 26.79 -34.22 25.73
N LEU A 519 28.01 -33.67 25.61
CA LEU A 519 28.56 -33.24 24.31
C LEU A 519 28.78 -34.42 23.35
N LYS A 520 29.24 -35.56 23.87
CA LYS A 520 29.45 -36.79 23.09
C LYS A 520 28.14 -37.36 22.56
N LEU A 521 27.10 -37.42 23.39
CA LEU A 521 25.76 -37.86 23.00
C LEU A 521 25.14 -36.90 21.97
N TRP A 522 25.29 -35.59 22.17
CA TRP A 522 24.85 -34.57 21.19
C TRP A 522 25.49 -34.77 19.81
N ASP A 523 26.81 -35.00 19.75
CA ASP A 523 27.51 -35.27 18.49
C ASP A 523 27.09 -36.61 17.87
N CYS A 524 26.91 -37.65 18.70
CA CYS A 524 26.46 -38.97 18.25
C CYS A 524 25.07 -38.89 17.60
N TYR A 525 24.06 -38.37 18.32
CA TYR A 525 22.69 -38.30 17.82
C TYR A 525 22.55 -37.39 16.60
N ARG A 526 23.22 -36.22 16.58
CA ARG A 526 23.19 -35.34 15.40
C ARG A 526 23.78 -35.99 14.14
N ARG A 527 24.69 -36.95 14.27
CA ARG A 527 25.23 -37.73 13.13
C ARG A 527 24.28 -38.83 12.68
N GLN A 528 23.51 -39.41 13.59
CA GLN A 528 22.55 -40.48 13.29
C GLN A 528 21.31 -39.97 12.53
N PHE A 529 20.82 -38.76 12.85
CA PHE A 529 19.69 -38.15 12.12
C PHE A 529 20.10 -37.69 10.71
N LYS A 530 19.83 -38.55 9.71
CA LYS A 530 19.98 -38.23 8.28
C LYS A 530 18.66 -37.71 7.71
N ILE A 531 18.74 -36.58 7.01
CA ILE A 531 17.61 -36.02 6.25
C ILE A 531 17.83 -36.43 4.80
N PRO A 532 16.86 -37.09 4.14
CA PRO A 532 16.98 -37.44 2.74
C PRO A 532 17.14 -36.17 1.90
N ILE A 533 18.20 -36.13 1.10
CA ILE A 533 18.51 -34.99 0.23
C ILE A 533 18.76 -35.46 -1.20
N LEU A 534 18.47 -34.57 -2.15
CA LEU A 534 18.68 -34.76 -3.58
C LEU A 534 20.09 -35.26 -3.89
N LYS A 535 21.12 -34.78 -3.19
CA LYS A 535 22.53 -35.20 -3.36
C LYS A 535 22.77 -36.71 -3.13
N GLU A 536 21.98 -37.38 -2.32
CA GLU A 536 22.11 -38.84 -2.10
C GLU A 536 21.61 -39.66 -3.30
N ARG A 537 20.80 -39.04 -4.17
CA ARG A 537 20.23 -39.68 -5.37
C ARG A 537 20.92 -39.21 -6.65
N LEU A 538 21.38 -37.96 -6.68
CA LEU A 538 22.13 -37.36 -7.77
C LEU A 538 23.46 -36.87 -7.23
N GLU A 539 24.48 -37.74 -7.26
CA GLU A 539 25.73 -37.49 -6.55
C GLU A 539 26.57 -36.38 -7.18
N ASN A 540 26.69 -36.37 -8.51
CA ASN A 540 27.63 -35.49 -9.24
C ASN A 540 26.99 -34.85 -10.48
N PRO A 541 26.00 -33.95 -10.32
CA PRO A 541 25.48 -33.18 -11.45
C PRO A 541 26.56 -32.24 -11.98
N LYS A 542 26.69 -32.14 -13.30
CA LYS A 542 27.67 -31.25 -13.95
C LYS A 542 27.09 -29.87 -14.17
N THR A 543 25.81 -29.81 -14.55
CA THR A 543 25.13 -28.58 -14.98
C THR A 543 23.84 -28.34 -14.20
N LEU A 544 23.32 -27.12 -14.22
CA LEU A 544 22.01 -26.83 -13.61
C LEU A 544 20.87 -27.55 -14.33
N LEU A 545 21.04 -27.87 -15.61
CA LEU A 545 20.08 -28.66 -16.37
C LEU A 545 19.92 -30.06 -15.76
N ASP A 546 21.00 -30.71 -15.33
CA ASP A 546 20.95 -32.04 -14.72
C ASP A 546 20.07 -32.04 -13.45
N ILE A 547 20.15 -30.99 -12.64
CA ILE A 547 19.33 -30.82 -11.43
C ILE A 547 17.87 -30.59 -11.81
N ALA A 548 17.62 -29.76 -12.83
CA ALA A 548 16.26 -29.45 -13.29
C ALA A 548 15.57 -30.69 -13.86
N GLU A 549 16.23 -31.42 -14.77
CA GLU A 549 15.71 -32.65 -15.37
C GLU A 549 15.49 -33.75 -14.31
N PHE A 550 16.41 -33.87 -13.34
CA PHE A 550 16.21 -34.79 -12.22
C PHE A 550 14.94 -34.45 -11.41
N GLY A 551 14.70 -33.16 -11.12
CA GLY A 551 13.51 -32.71 -10.40
C GLY A 551 12.21 -32.92 -11.17
N VAL A 552 12.23 -32.79 -12.51
CA VAL A 552 11.08 -33.09 -13.37
C VAL A 552 10.77 -34.59 -13.37
N ASN A 553 11.81 -35.43 -13.48
CA ASN A 553 11.67 -36.88 -13.49
C ASN A 553 11.32 -37.46 -12.11
N ASN A 554 11.68 -36.77 -11.03
CA ASN A 554 11.46 -37.19 -9.65
C ASN A 554 10.69 -36.14 -8.87
N GLU A 555 9.36 -36.20 -8.94
CA GLU A 555 8.46 -35.24 -8.30
C GLU A 555 8.74 -35.04 -6.80
N THR A 556 9.16 -36.10 -6.08
CA THR A 556 9.50 -36.03 -4.65
C THR A 556 10.60 -35.01 -4.35
N PHE A 557 11.54 -34.80 -5.29
CA PHE A 557 12.66 -33.87 -5.15
C PHE A 557 12.46 -32.58 -5.95
N ALA A 558 11.32 -32.39 -6.62
CA ALA A 558 11.07 -31.23 -7.48
C ALA A 558 11.24 -29.90 -6.72
N ASN A 559 10.64 -29.79 -5.53
CA ASN A 559 10.78 -28.57 -4.72
C ASN A 559 12.24 -28.33 -4.29
N GLN A 560 12.96 -29.39 -3.91
CA GLN A 560 14.38 -29.27 -3.55
C GLN A 560 15.21 -28.80 -4.75
N ALA A 561 14.98 -29.38 -5.93
CA ALA A 561 15.68 -29.01 -7.17
C ALA A 561 15.48 -27.53 -7.51
N VAL A 562 14.26 -27.00 -7.37
CA VAL A 562 13.97 -25.56 -7.57
C VAL A 562 14.83 -24.70 -6.65
N TYR A 563 14.80 -24.96 -5.35
CA TYR A 563 15.58 -24.17 -4.39
C TYR A 563 17.08 -24.32 -4.57
N GLU A 564 17.56 -25.50 -4.93
CA GLU A 564 18.97 -25.76 -5.22
C GLU A 564 19.43 -24.97 -6.45
N ILE A 565 18.64 -24.94 -7.52
CA ILE A 565 18.91 -24.11 -8.72
C ILE A 565 18.99 -22.63 -8.33
N PHE A 566 18.04 -22.12 -7.55
CA PHE A 566 18.07 -20.72 -7.11
C PHE A 566 19.28 -20.40 -6.23
N ASP A 567 19.73 -21.32 -5.37
CA ASP A 567 20.94 -21.13 -4.55
C ASP A 567 22.21 -21.11 -5.43
N GLN A 568 22.28 -21.94 -6.47
CA GLN A 568 23.38 -21.93 -7.43
C GLN A 568 23.39 -20.66 -8.30
N LEU A 569 22.21 -20.20 -8.74
CA LEU A 569 22.06 -18.98 -9.54
C LEU A 569 22.52 -17.72 -8.82
N LYS A 570 22.54 -17.70 -7.48
CA LYS A 570 23.11 -16.58 -6.71
C LYS A 570 24.60 -16.37 -6.98
N HIS A 571 25.31 -17.44 -7.31
CA HIS A 571 26.77 -17.46 -7.40
C HIS A 571 27.29 -17.36 -8.84
N GLN A 572 26.46 -17.65 -9.84
CA GLN A 572 26.84 -17.60 -11.24
C GLN A 572 27.09 -16.15 -11.70
N THR A 573 28.08 -15.98 -12.57
CA THR A 573 28.40 -14.68 -13.20
C THR A 573 28.52 -14.80 -14.73
N LYS A 574 28.20 -15.96 -15.30
CA LYS A 574 28.38 -16.26 -16.73
C LYS A 574 27.36 -15.52 -17.59
N PHE A 575 26.11 -15.47 -17.13
CA PHE A 575 25.02 -14.82 -17.86
C PHE A 575 24.34 -13.77 -16.98
N PRO A 576 23.90 -12.64 -17.54
CA PRO A 576 23.08 -11.71 -16.79
C PRO A 576 21.69 -12.31 -16.57
N LEU A 577 21.27 -12.38 -15.30
CA LEU A 577 20.02 -13.01 -14.87
C LEU A 577 18.96 -11.96 -14.56
N LEU A 578 17.77 -12.11 -15.13
CA LEU A 578 16.60 -11.31 -14.79
C LEU A 578 15.52 -12.22 -14.18
N ILE A 579 15.15 -11.94 -12.94
CA ILE A 579 14.05 -12.65 -12.24
C ILE A 579 12.84 -11.72 -12.22
N VAL A 580 11.75 -12.15 -12.86
CA VAL A 580 10.52 -11.39 -13.03
C VAL A 580 9.37 -12.07 -12.28
N VAL A 581 8.69 -11.32 -11.43
CA VAL A 581 7.53 -11.83 -10.66
C VAL A 581 6.40 -10.82 -10.74
N ASP A 582 5.29 -11.20 -11.38
CA ASP A 582 4.04 -10.44 -11.27
C ASP A 582 3.27 -10.86 -10.02
N GLU A 583 2.21 -10.13 -9.67
CA GLU A 583 1.36 -10.39 -8.51
C GLU A 583 2.15 -10.63 -7.21
N PHE A 584 3.29 -9.95 -7.03
CA PHE A 584 4.21 -10.13 -5.92
C PHE A 584 3.51 -10.06 -4.55
N ASN A 585 2.55 -9.15 -4.43
CA ASN A 585 1.76 -8.98 -3.22
C ASN A 585 0.81 -10.15 -2.92
N GLU A 586 0.54 -11.06 -3.86
CA GLU A 586 -0.30 -12.25 -3.65
C GLU A 586 0.46 -13.40 -2.95
N CYS A 587 1.78 -13.26 -2.75
CA CYS A 587 2.57 -14.18 -1.93
C CYS A 587 2.37 -13.99 -0.40
N PHE A 588 1.65 -12.95 0.03
CA PHE A 588 1.48 -12.60 1.45
C PHE A 588 0.11 -12.90 2.07
N PRO A 589 -1.02 -12.81 1.35
CA PRO A 589 -2.33 -13.19 1.86
C PRO A 589 -2.39 -14.62 2.37
N VAL A 590 -3.48 -14.96 3.06
CA VAL A 590 -3.79 -16.35 3.34
C VAL A 590 -4.14 -17.09 2.05
N SER A 591 -3.75 -18.36 1.99
CA SER A 591 -4.09 -19.28 0.92
C SER A 591 -5.46 -19.93 1.17
N GLU A 592 -5.98 -20.64 0.16
CA GLU A 592 -7.19 -21.47 0.24
C GLU A 592 -6.93 -22.81 0.96
N TYR A 593 -5.69 -23.06 1.41
CA TYR A 593 -5.36 -24.26 2.17
C TYR A 593 -5.64 -24.05 3.66
N LEU A 594 -6.23 -25.07 4.29
CA LEU A 594 -6.56 -25.07 5.71
C LEU A 594 -5.56 -25.87 6.53
N SER A 595 -5.31 -25.42 7.76
CA SER A 595 -4.59 -26.17 8.76
C SER A 595 -5.03 -25.78 10.17
N ILE A 596 -5.34 -26.79 10.99
CA ILE A 596 -5.69 -26.66 12.42
C ILE A 596 -4.63 -25.86 13.19
N LYS A 597 -3.37 -25.87 12.76
CA LYS A 597 -2.30 -25.07 13.40
C LYS A 597 -2.52 -23.57 13.37
N TYR A 598 -3.29 -23.08 12.40
CA TYR A 598 -3.63 -21.67 12.32
C TYR A 598 -4.99 -21.37 12.92
N GLU A 599 -5.70 -22.37 13.45
CA GLU A 599 -6.92 -22.21 14.22
C GLU A 599 -6.60 -21.45 15.53
N GLY A 600 -7.42 -20.47 15.89
CA GLY A 600 -7.14 -19.57 17.02
C GLY A 600 -6.03 -18.53 16.78
N THR A 601 -5.38 -18.52 15.61
CA THR A 601 -4.45 -17.45 15.22
C THR A 601 -5.17 -16.36 14.43
N LYS A 602 -4.50 -15.23 14.15
CA LYS A 602 -5.01 -14.16 13.27
C LYS A 602 -5.36 -14.61 11.85
N PHE A 603 -4.93 -15.81 11.45
CA PHE A 603 -5.19 -16.37 10.12
C PHE A 603 -6.44 -17.28 10.09
N GLY A 604 -7.08 -17.55 11.23
CA GLY A 604 -8.40 -18.20 11.28
C GLY A 604 -8.45 -19.59 10.62
N GLY A 605 -7.41 -20.40 10.79
CA GLY A 605 -7.31 -21.74 10.20
C GLY A 605 -6.71 -21.80 8.79
N TRP A 606 -6.52 -20.66 8.12
CA TRP A 606 -5.94 -20.61 6.77
C TRP A 606 -4.42 -20.53 6.81
N ILE A 607 -3.75 -21.23 5.89
CA ILE A 607 -2.29 -21.23 5.79
C ILE A 607 -1.85 -19.92 5.11
N PRO A 608 -0.95 -19.11 5.72
CA PRO A 608 -0.36 -17.96 5.04
C PRO A 608 0.45 -18.38 3.81
N SER A 609 0.31 -17.68 2.68
CA SER A 609 0.96 -18.06 1.41
C SER A 609 2.48 -18.17 1.53
N TYR A 610 3.15 -17.32 2.31
CA TYR A 610 4.60 -17.38 2.51
C TYR A 610 5.09 -18.60 3.35
N HIS A 611 4.18 -19.41 3.90
CA HIS A 611 4.49 -20.73 4.47
C HIS A 611 4.39 -21.86 3.44
N LEU A 612 3.79 -21.61 2.28
CA LEU A 612 3.83 -22.51 1.13
C LEU A 612 5.19 -22.37 0.43
N SER A 613 5.78 -23.50 0.01
CA SER A 613 7.14 -23.54 -0.54
C SER A 613 7.33 -22.70 -1.82
N MET A 614 6.36 -22.62 -2.73
CA MET A 614 6.52 -21.85 -3.97
C MET A 614 6.40 -20.33 -3.76
N PRO A 615 5.35 -19.79 -3.10
CA PRO A 615 5.33 -18.37 -2.75
C PRO A 615 6.51 -17.95 -1.87
N ARG A 616 6.99 -18.85 -1.00
CA ARG A 616 8.18 -18.64 -0.16
C ARG A 616 9.45 -18.33 -0.97
N LEU A 617 9.57 -18.90 -2.17
CA LEU A 617 10.68 -18.64 -3.08
C LEU A 617 10.62 -17.22 -3.66
N PHE A 618 9.42 -16.76 -4.05
CA PHE A 618 9.24 -15.53 -4.82
C PHE A 618 9.01 -14.27 -3.98
N TYR A 619 8.53 -14.36 -2.73
CA TYR A 619 8.25 -13.16 -1.93
C TYR A 619 9.50 -12.38 -1.50
N LYS A 620 10.69 -12.99 -1.56
CA LYS A 620 11.93 -12.38 -1.07
C LYS A 620 12.44 -11.29 -2.01
N PHE A 621 12.66 -10.10 -1.45
CA PHE A 621 13.31 -8.97 -2.13
C PHE A 621 14.83 -9.00 -1.90
N ASP A 622 15.48 -10.05 -2.42
CA ASP A 622 16.89 -10.40 -2.19
C ASP A 622 17.71 -10.42 -3.49
N GLY A 623 17.46 -9.46 -4.40
CA GLY A 623 18.18 -9.38 -5.68
C GLY A 623 19.70 -9.17 -5.50
N ASP A 624 20.12 -8.54 -4.41
CA ASP A 624 21.52 -8.34 -4.03
C ASP A 624 22.27 -9.65 -3.75
N GLN A 625 21.55 -10.74 -3.45
CA GLN A 625 22.16 -12.05 -3.27
C GLN A 625 22.66 -12.65 -4.59
N PHE A 626 22.20 -12.14 -5.74
CA PHE A 626 22.61 -12.63 -7.06
C PHE A 626 23.75 -11.79 -7.60
N LYS A 627 24.95 -12.39 -7.73
CA LYS A 627 26.15 -11.67 -8.20
C LYS A 627 25.98 -11.00 -9.56
N ASN A 628 25.26 -11.64 -10.47
CA ASN A 628 24.93 -11.12 -11.80
C ASN A 628 23.42 -11.20 -12.06
N GLY A 629 22.62 -10.77 -11.09
CA GLY A 629 21.16 -10.84 -11.17
C GLY A 629 20.46 -9.52 -10.91
N TYR A 630 19.26 -9.38 -11.48
CA TYR A 630 18.35 -8.27 -11.25
C TYR A 630 16.94 -8.79 -11.00
N LYS A 631 16.27 -8.29 -9.96
CA LYS A 631 14.87 -8.63 -9.66
C LYS A 631 13.93 -7.53 -10.14
N LEU A 632 12.90 -7.90 -10.89
CA LEU A 632 11.83 -7.00 -11.31
C LEU A 632 10.49 -7.56 -10.86
N LEU A 633 9.83 -6.89 -9.93
CA LEU A 633 8.61 -7.37 -9.31
C LEU A 633 7.46 -6.39 -9.59
N ALA A 634 6.23 -6.86 -9.65
CA ALA A 634 5.05 -6.00 -9.74
C ALA A 634 3.94 -6.40 -8.78
N THR A 635 3.21 -5.40 -8.28
CA THR A 635 1.97 -5.65 -7.52
C THR A 635 0.77 -5.86 -8.45
N SER A 636 -0.22 -6.63 -8.00
CA SER A 636 -1.52 -6.84 -8.65
C SER A 636 -2.64 -6.58 -7.63
N TRP A 637 -3.57 -5.70 -8.00
CA TRP A 637 -4.72 -5.32 -7.16
C TRP A 637 -6.04 -5.77 -7.79
N THR A 638 -6.00 -6.87 -8.54
CA THR A 638 -7.13 -7.36 -9.33
C THR A 638 -8.18 -8.03 -8.45
N ARG A 639 -7.73 -8.80 -7.45
CA ARG A 639 -8.60 -9.62 -6.60
C ARG A 639 -8.91 -8.96 -5.27
N ASN A 640 -7.87 -8.44 -4.62
CA ASN A 640 -8.01 -7.73 -3.35
C ASN A 640 -7.97 -6.23 -3.56
N PRO A 641 -8.85 -5.45 -2.90
CA PRO A 641 -8.71 -4.00 -2.90
C PRO A 641 -7.35 -3.63 -2.31
N ARG A 642 -6.73 -2.59 -2.87
CA ARG A 642 -5.45 -2.07 -2.37
C ARG A 642 -5.60 -1.69 -0.90
N ARG A 643 -4.95 -2.47 -0.02
CA ARG A 643 -4.88 -2.20 1.43
C ARG A 643 -3.76 -1.19 1.71
N ASN A 644 -3.51 -0.88 2.99
CA ASN A 644 -2.33 -0.13 3.45
C ASN A 644 -1.05 -0.93 3.18
N TYR A 645 -0.68 -1.04 1.90
CA TYR A 645 0.48 -1.76 1.41
C TYR A 645 1.71 -0.91 1.66
N LYS A 646 2.55 -1.39 2.58
CA LYS A 646 3.79 -0.75 3.01
C LYS A 646 4.96 -1.61 2.58
N PRO A 647 5.52 -1.40 1.37
CA PRO A 647 6.66 -2.17 0.89
C PRO A 647 7.91 -1.98 1.79
N GLU A 648 7.94 -0.94 2.62
CA GLU A 648 9.00 -0.66 3.59
C GLU A 648 9.14 -1.78 4.63
N TYR A 649 8.04 -2.45 5.01
CA TYR A 649 8.09 -3.60 5.93
C TYR A 649 8.73 -4.84 5.32
N LEU A 650 8.86 -4.88 3.99
CA LEU A 650 9.60 -5.91 3.26
C LEU A 650 11.07 -5.50 3.04
N GLY A 651 11.50 -4.38 3.62
CA GLY A 651 12.83 -3.80 3.43
C GLY A 651 13.04 -3.15 2.07
N ILE A 652 11.98 -2.89 1.31
CA ILE A 652 12.07 -2.23 -0.01
C ILE A 652 12.22 -0.72 0.21
N MET A 653 13.26 -0.15 -0.38
CA MET A 653 13.60 1.26 -0.20
C MET A 653 12.81 2.15 -1.17
N PRO A 654 12.57 3.44 -0.85
CA PRO A 654 11.80 4.34 -1.72
C PRO A 654 12.37 4.51 -3.14
N ASN A 655 13.69 4.39 -3.31
CA ASN A 655 14.35 4.46 -4.62
C ASN A 655 14.19 3.19 -5.46
N GLU A 656 13.88 2.04 -4.84
CA GLU A 656 13.61 0.74 -5.47
C GLU A 656 12.13 0.61 -5.88
N LEU A 657 11.26 1.45 -5.32
CA LEU A 657 9.84 1.52 -5.67
C LEU A 657 9.61 2.42 -6.89
N ARG A 658 8.88 1.92 -7.90
CA ARG A 658 8.48 2.69 -9.08
C ARG A 658 6.96 2.70 -9.21
N THR A 659 6.37 3.88 -9.09
CA THR A 659 4.93 4.03 -9.25
C THR A 659 4.53 4.11 -10.73
N VAL A 660 3.66 3.22 -11.16
CA VAL A 660 3.08 3.17 -12.50
C VAL A 660 1.74 3.90 -12.50
N ARG A 661 1.72 5.08 -13.13
CA ARG A 661 0.52 5.89 -13.35
C ARG A 661 -0.39 5.31 -14.43
N ASN A 662 -1.62 5.81 -14.49
CA ASN A 662 -2.51 5.62 -15.64
C ASN A 662 -1.92 6.27 -16.91
N PHE A 663 -2.49 5.98 -18.07
CA PHE A 663 -2.05 6.55 -19.34
C PHE A 663 -2.16 8.08 -19.32
N THR A 664 -1.20 8.75 -19.96
CA THR A 664 -1.34 10.17 -20.35
C THR A 664 -2.34 10.30 -21.49
N PRO A 665 -2.83 11.52 -21.79
CA PRO A 665 -3.62 11.77 -22.99
C PRO A 665 -2.97 11.25 -24.28
N LYS A 666 -1.66 11.46 -24.47
CA LYS A 666 -0.91 10.98 -25.63
C LYS A 666 -0.83 9.45 -25.69
N GLU A 667 -0.42 8.81 -24.58
CA GLU A 667 -0.38 7.35 -24.46
C GLU A 667 -1.77 6.73 -24.74
N TYR A 668 -2.82 7.39 -24.25
CA TYR A 668 -4.19 6.95 -24.44
C TYR A 668 -4.67 7.08 -25.89
N ALA A 669 -4.42 8.22 -26.53
CA ALA A 669 -4.77 8.43 -27.92
C ALA A 669 -4.10 7.40 -28.84
N ASN A 670 -2.79 7.17 -28.65
CA ASN A 670 -2.05 6.16 -29.40
C ASN A 670 -2.58 4.74 -29.13
N TYR A 671 -2.96 4.43 -27.89
CA TYR A 671 -3.57 3.15 -27.54
C TYR A 671 -4.91 2.94 -28.25
N ILE A 672 -5.82 3.93 -28.23
CA ILE A 672 -7.11 3.86 -28.94
C ILE A 672 -6.91 3.70 -30.43
N HIS A 673 -6.01 4.48 -31.02
CA HIS A 673 -5.71 4.43 -32.45
C HIS A 673 -5.17 3.05 -32.86
N HIS A 674 -4.31 2.44 -32.04
CA HIS A 674 -3.85 1.07 -32.27
C HIS A 674 -5.01 0.07 -32.26
N LEU A 675 -5.92 0.15 -31.27
CA LEU A 675 -7.08 -0.75 -31.21
C LEU A 675 -8.00 -0.62 -32.43
N GLN A 676 -8.15 0.58 -32.98
CA GLN A 676 -8.92 0.80 -34.22
C GLN A 676 -8.20 0.18 -35.43
N ASN A 677 -6.89 0.39 -35.54
CA ASN A 677 -6.08 -0.12 -36.64
C ASN A 677 -6.02 -1.66 -36.65
N THR A 678 -5.90 -2.28 -35.48
CA THR A 678 -5.95 -3.75 -35.35
C THR A 678 -7.37 -4.29 -35.36
N GLN A 679 -8.39 -3.45 -35.59
CA GLN A 679 -9.80 -3.85 -35.64
C GLN A 679 -10.28 -4.59 -34.37
N VAL A 680 -9.72 -4.25 -33.22
CA VAL A 680 -10.20 -4.75 -31.92
C VAL A 680 -11.47 -4.01 -31.50
N ILE A 681 -11.59 -2.74 -31.91
CA ILE A 681 -12.78 -1.92 -31.71
C ILE A 681 -13.28 -1.39 -33.05
N PHE A 682 -14.59 -1.39 -33.26
CA PHE A 682 -15.22 -0.98 -34.52
C PHE A 682 -16.00 0.32 -34.37
N ASN A 683 -15.99 1.17 -35.40
CA ASN A 683 -16.77 2.42 -35.46
C ASN A 683 -16.57 3.36 -34.25
N PHE A 684 -15.39 3.33 -33.62
CA PHE A 684 -15.08 4.25 -32.53
C PHE A 684 -14.93 5.69 -33.06
N PRO A 685 -15.68 6.67 -32.55
CA PRO A 685 -15.61 8.05 -33.00
C PRO A 685 -14.37 8.76 -32.41
N ASN A 686 -13.43 9.17 -33.28
CA ASN A 686 -12.14 9.75 -32.89
C ASN A 686 -12.26 10.99 -31.99
N ASP A 687 -13.30 11.80 -32.20
CA ASP A 687 -13.61 12.99 -31.39
C ASP A 687 -13.96 12.64 -29.93
N LYS A 688 -14.39 11.40 -29.65
CA LYS A 688 -14.73 10.96 -28.28
C LYS A 688 -13.56 10.39 -27.49
N THR A 689 -12.35 10.35 -28.04
CA THR A 689 -11.15 9.85 -27.33
C THR A 689 -10.98 10.51 -25.97
N ASN A 690 -11.13 11.83 -25.90
CA ASN A 690 -11.03 12.59 -24.65
C ASN A 690 -12.16 12.22 -23.65
N TYR A 691 -13.38 12.06 -24.12
CA TYR A 691 -14.51 11.65 -23.28
C TYR A 691 -14.25 10.29 -22.61
N TYR A 692 -13.78 9.30 -23.36
CA TYR A 692 -13.46 7.99 -22.82
C TYR A 692 -12.22 8.01 -21.90
N TYR A 693 -11.23 8.86 -22.20
CA TYR A 693 -10.12 9.10 -21.29
C TYR A 693 -10.60 9.64 -19.94
N MET A 694 -11.52 10.60 -19.94
CA MET A 694 -12.12 11.16 -18.73
C MET A 694 -12.92 10.12 -17.94
N LEU A 695 -13.76 9.34 -18.61
CA LEU A 695 -14.56 8.29 -17.97
C LEU A 695 -13.70 7.24 -17.26
N THR A 696 -12.57 6.89 -17.86
CA THR A 696 -11.69 5.83 -17.37
C THR A 696 -10.53 6.35 -16.51
N GLY A 697 -10.34 7.66 -16.48
CA GLY A 697 -9.16 8.30 -15.89
C GLY A 697 -7.84 7.82 -16.52
N GLY A 698 -7.85 7.44 -17.80
CA GLY A 698 -6.71 6.85 -18.51
C GLY A 698 -6.31 5.45 -18.02
N ASN A 699 -7.18 4.73 -17.32
CA ASN A 699 -6.88 3.39 -16.82
C ASN A 699 -7.06 2.33 -17.92
N GLY A 700 -5.97 1.71 -18.36
CA GLY A 700 -6.00 0.76 -19.49
C GLY A 700 -6.97 -0.41 -19.30
N PHE A 701 -7.10 -0.95 -18.09
CA PHE A 701 -8.06 -2.04 -17.83
C PHE A 701 -9.52 -1.58 -17.99
N GLU A 702 -9.88 -0.45 -17.38
CA GLU A 702 -11.23 0.11 -17.48
C GLU A 702 -11.57 0.52 -18.91
N SER A 703 -10.60 1.12 -19.62
CA SER A 703 -10.75 1.50 -21.02
C SER A 703 -11.00 0.29 -21.90
N ARG A 704 -10.16 -0.74 -21.81
CA ARG A 704 -10.38 -1.99 -22.56
C ARG A 704 -11.76 -2.58 -22.28
N ARG A 705 -12.15 -2.70 -21.00
CA ARG A 705 -13.44 -3.27 -20.58
C ARG A 705 -14.63 -2.48 -21.13
N LEU A 706 -14.52 -1.16 -21.15
CA LEU A 706 -15.59 -0.27 -21.62
C LEU A 706 -15.67 -0.28 -23.16
N LEU A 707 -14.52 -0.20 -23.82
CA LEU A 707 -14.44 -0.14 -25.27
C LEU A 707 -14.91 -1.46 -25.89
N SER A 708 -14.38 -2.60 -25.45
CA SER A 708 -14.75 -3.93 -25.97
C SER A 708 -16.22 -4.30 -25.76
N LYS A 709 -16.94 -3.54 -24.93
CA LYS A 709 -18.37 -3.74 -24.66
C LYS A 709 -19.26 -2.84 -25.51
N LEU A 710 -18.72 -1.72 -25.99
CA LEU A 710 -19.47 -0.68 -26.70
C LEU A 710 -19.13 -0.62 -28.19
N TYR A 711 -17.93 -1.06 -28.56
CA TYR A 711 -17.31 -0.99 -29.87
C TYR A 711 -16.54 -2.29 -30.13
#